data_AF-A0A933JP13-F1
#
_entry.id   AF-A0A933JP13-F1
#
_cell.length_a   1.000
_cell.length_b   1.000
_cell.length_c   1.000
_cell.angle_alpha   90.00
_cell.angle_beta   90.00
_cell.angle_gamma   90.00
#
_symmetry.space_group_name_H-M   'P 1'
#
loop_
_entity.id
_entity.type
_entity.pdbx_description
1 polymer ?
#
loop_
_entity_poly.entity_id
_entity_poly.type
_entity_poly.pdbx_seq_one_letter_code
_entity_poly.pdbx_strand_id
1 'polypeptide(L)'
;MPRVRSANPPPPQLPVVAPRQEIPKTGLREIDAQLSAPNPNAALVGAAKRILGKHVDPAADVVGRGQARRIPLGQLDGSSIEISPSGRFSLGGKVAAEGAGVGADALLVYKIAERSNEDGNLFAAAKLSQAMRGRVFAQLSEGLEHAQAGKSNAVKDKLFSGSIALLLDLADACPKSDATLRAKILDRVLGALAHERDPEPVAFYANAMRTMVKGMDAEQKAAYDAIVDRVLPGQPPVEAWTAGRTKPLEVRHSIHPEFWKEELAFFSKKNGFTLISKNAKDDHRTYQGKILDPTGKKAPLLIELEVKKEELDFLEPMPDPKAFVILYSGHSSVGGNGSQSIQAAGTSKGGLPKLVLAANCRGKDNYAEFTNKYPKDHAIMTEHPTYSVSGQARISALFEMLARGETYAWMREKSEVSAWDEPSNNYFYPDEWRKFRFMDVDEDGKIDAGSLGTDRLYDVDARAASRSFVRSLNFSNSELFYHWEVDAENKKKSHFGKEYSDSLIPAGRIKDPKPGEVVRVRKVSSPKAKQLRFEVKFAIGPAKKLDQNLYAGVATMETIKALSIDRDGGLSKQEALRAVLMGAQAIHYLDVYIDTAPKTTKAYFDRIGLVENIDDKKIEHLFEKFDAHANDEQVAAFEKLLTKEYGVDLDAWYEKFGKGEIQVA
;
A
#
# COMPACT_ATOMS: atom_id res chain seq x y z
N MET A 1 -6.97 37.57 -36.79
CA MET A 1 -8.10 36.91 -37.49
C MET A 1 -9.03 36.32 -36.45
N PRO A 2 -10.35 36.56 -36.51
CA PRO A 2 -11.27 36.16 -35.44
C PRO A 2 -11.50 34.63 -35.48
N ARG A 3 -11.34 33.97 -34.32
CA ARG A 3 -11.55 32.53 -34.15
C ARG A 3 -13.05 32.24 -34.04
N VAL A 4 -13.56 31.48 -35.02
CA VAL A 4 -14.91 30.90 -35.01
C VAL A 4 -14.93 29.73 -34.00
N ARG A 5 -15.85 29.78 -33.03
CA ARG A 5 -16.13 28.67 -32.11
C ARG A 5 -16.95 27.60 -32.84
N SER A 6 -16.39 26.41 -33.03
CA SER A 6 -17.15 25.24 -33.46
C SER A 6 -17.92 24.65 -32.27
N ALA A 7 -19.24 24.54 -32.39
CA ALA A 7 -20.08 23.80 -31.46
C ALA A 7 -19.72 22.30 -31.50
N ASN A 8 -19.47 21.71 -30.34
CA ASN A 8 -19.32 20.26 -30.22
C ASN A 8 -20.65 19.56 -30.53
N PRO A 9 -20.66 18.48 -31.32
CA PRO A 9 -21.87 17.67 -31.52
C PRO A 9 -22.23 16.93 -30.22
N PRO A 10 -23.52 16.59 -30.03
CA PRO A 10 -23.95 15.83 -28.87
C PRO A 10 -23.36 14.41 -28.90
N PRO A 11 -23.13 13.80 -27.73
CA PRO A 11 -22.56 12.46 -27.64
C PRO A 11 -23.49 11.41 -28.26
N PRO A 12 -22.94 10.34 -28.87
CA PRO A 12 -23.74 9.27 -29.45
C PRO A 12 -24.55 8.54 -28.37
N GLN A 13 -25.83 8.32 -28.63
CA GLN A 13 -26.70 7.50 -27.80
C GLN A 13 -26.21 6.05 -27.82
N LEU A 14 -25.90 5.50 -26.65
CA LEU A 14 -25.53 4.10 -26.47
C LEU A 14 -26.74 3.19 -26.74
N PRO A 15 -26.56 2.03 -27.40
CA PRO A 15 -27.64 1.09 -27.65
C PRO A 15 -28.14 0.45 -26.35
N VAL A 16 -29.47 0.30 -26.27
CA VAL A 16 -30.17 -0.43 -25.21
C VAL A 16 -29.70 -1.88 -25.20
N VAL A 17 -29.04 -2.27 -24.11
CA VAL A 17 -28.54 -3.63 -23.88
C VAL A 17 -29.72 -4.56 -23.53
N ALA A 18 -29.91 -5.61 -24.32
CA ALA A 18 -30.88 -6.67 -24.06
C ALA A 18 -30.58 -7.41 -22.73
N PRO A 19 -31.60 -7.96 -22.04
CA PRO A 19 -31.40 -8.66 -20.77
C PRO A 19 -30.51 -9.91 -20.93
N ARG A 20 -29.56 -10.07 -20.01
CA ARG A 20 -28.58 -11.17 -19.94
C ARG A 20 -29.28 -12.53 -19.88
N GLN A 21 -28.86 -13.46 -20.75
CA GLN A 21 -29.10 -14.89 -20.58
C GLN A 21 -28.36 -15.41 -19.34
N GLU A 22 -29.04 -16.23 -18.54
CA GLU A 22 -28.52 -16.88 -17.35
C GLU A 22 -27.39 -17.88 -17.68
N ILE A 23 -26.29 -17.79 -16.92
CA ILE A 23 -25.18 -18.74 -16.95
C ILE A 23 -25.51 -19.92 -16.01
N PRO A 24 -25.34 -21.20 -16.41
CA PRO A 24 -25.66 -22.33 -15.55
C PRO A 24 -24.70 -22.46 -14.36
N LYS A 25 -25.26 -22.68 -13.17
CA LYS A 25 -24.54 -22.97 -11.92
C LYS A 25 -23.84 -24.34 -12.00
N THR A 26 -22.51 -24.37 -12.03
CA THR A 26 -21.73 -25.62 -11.82
C THR A 26 -20.43 -25.40 -11.02
N GLY A 27 -20.54 -24.83 -9.81
CA GLY A 27 -19.38 -24.54 -8.94
C GLY A 27 -18.73 -25.74 -8.23
N LEU A 28 -19.21 -26.97 -8.44
CA LEU A 28 -18.64 -28.19 -7.83
C LEU A 28 -17.75 -29.02 -8.77
N ARG A 29 -17.91 -28.88 -10.10
CA ARG A 29 -17.09 -29.64 -11.08
C ARG A 29 -15.73 -28.99 -11.37
N GLU A 30 -15.58 -27.69 -11.15
CA GLU A 30 -14.29 -27.00 -11.33
C GLU A 30 -13.27 -27.32 -10.22
N ILE A 31 -13.74 -27.73 -9.04
CA ILE A 31 -12.89 -28.10 -7.89
C ILE A 31 -12.24 -29.48 -8.14
N ASP A 32 -13.00 -30.44 -8.65
CA ASP A 32 -12.44 -31.73 -9.08
C ASP A 32 -11.46 -31.57 -10.25
N ALA A 33 -11.69 -30.60 -11.15
CA ALA A 33 -10.79 -30.33 -12.27
C ALA A 33 -9.43 -29.71 -11.84
N GLN A 34 -9.42 -28.85 -10.82
CA GLN A 34 -8.16 -28.30 -10.26
C GLN A 34 -7.36 -29.34 -9.48
N LEU A 35 -8.04 -30.28 -8.81
CA LEU A 35 -7.40 -31.43 -8.15
C LEU A 35 -6.93 -32.52 -9.14
N SER A 36 -7.41 -32.48 -10.39
CA SER A 36 -7.08 -33.42 -11.47
C SER A 36 -6.13 -32.82 -12.52
N ALA A 37 -5.62 -31.61 -12.33
CA ALA A 37 -4.63 -31.01 -13.23
C ALA A 37 -3.34 -31.86 -13.27
N PRO A 38 -2.62 -31.93 -14.40
CA PRO A 38 -1.33 -32.61 -14.45
C PRO A 38 -0.31 -31.83 -13.59
N ASN A 39 -0.04 -32.34 -12.38
CA ASN A 39 0.73 -31.75 -11.26
C ASN A 39 -0.04 -30.84 -10.29
N PRO A 40 -1.01 -31.36 -9.49
CA PRO A 40 -1.39 -30.65 -8.27
C PRO A 40 -0.17 -30.70 -7.33
N ASN A 41 0.16 -29.57 -6.69
CA ASN A 41 1.28 -29.53 -5.76
C ASN A 41 1.05 -30.56 -4.64
N ALA A 42 1.85 -31.64 -4.63
CA ALA A 42 1.68 -32.77 -3.72
C ALA A 42 1.78 -32.37 -2.24
N ALA A 43 2.50 -31.28 -1.93
CA ALA A 43 2.57 -30.73 -0.58
C ALA A 43 1.23 -30.13 -0.13
N LEU A 44 0.54 -29.40 -1.03
CA LEU A 44 -0.81 -28.86 -0.78
C LEU A 44 -1.84 -29.97 -0.56
N VAL A 45 -1.78 -31.04 -1.36
CA VAL A 45 -2.66 -32.21 -1.21
C VAL A 45 -2.37 -32.96 0.09
N GLY A 46 -1.10 -33.09 0.48
CA GLY A 46 -0.70 -33.72 1.74
C GLY A 46 -1.14 -32.92 2.98
N ALA A 47 -1.00 -31.60 2.96
CA ALA A 47 -1.50 -30.71 4.00
C ALA A 47 -3.04 -30.79 4.11
N ALA A 48 -3.76 -30.71 2.99
CA ALA A 48 -5.22 -30.83 2.97
C ALA A 48 -5.71 -32.18 3.52
N LYS A 49 -5.06 -33.30 3.17
CA LYS A 49 -5.40 -34.63 3.69
C LYS A 49 -5.17 -34.77 5.19
N ARG A 50 -4.14 -34.12 5.75
CA ARG A 50 -3.92 -34.08 7.21
C ARG A 50 -4.98 -33.27 7.95
N ILE A 51 -5.38 -32.14 7.37
CA ILE A 51 -6.40 -31.25 7.93
C ILE A 51 -7.78 -31.93 7.94
N LEU A 52 -8.14 -32.63 6.86
CA LEU A 52 -9.44 -33.29 6.72
C LEU A 52 -9.49 -34.70 7.37
N GLY A 53 -8.35 -35.34 7.60
CA GLY A 53 -8.27 -36.74 8.03
C GLY A 53 -8.37 -36.98 9.54
N LYS A 54 -8.42 -35.95 10.38
CA LYS A 54 -8.52 -36.09 11.84
C LYS A 54 -9.41 -34.99 12.44
N HIS A 55 -10.73 -35.12 12.26
CA HIS A 55 -11.65 -34.49 13.20
C HIS A 55 -11.36 -35.04 14.59
N VAL A 56 -10.91 -34.16 15.47
CA VAL A 56 -10.76 -34.45 16.89
C VAL A 56 -12.16 -34.59 17.44
N ASP A 57 -12.48 -35.75 17.99
CA ASP A 57 -13.69 -35.97 18.76
C ASP A 57 -13.69 -34.99 19.95
N PRO A 58 -14.59 -33.99 20.01
CA PRO A 58 -14.62 -33.02 21.10
C PRO A 58 -15.12 -33.64 22.43
N ALA A 59 -15.42 -34.94 22.46
CA ALA A 59 -15.98 -35.63 23.61
C ALA A 59 -14.97 -36.16 24.65
N ALA A 60 -13.65 -36.06 24.41
CA ALA A 60 -12.66 -36.50 25.40
C ALA A 60 -12.37 -35.38 26.43
N ASP A 61 -12.75 -35.62 27.69
CA ASP A 61 -12.60 -34.76 28.87
C ASP A 61 -13.66 -33.67 29.09
N VAL A 62 -14.93 -34.09 29.29
CA VAL A 62 -15.88 -33.31 30.08
C VAL A 62 -15.46 -33.39 31.56
N VAL A 63 -14.48 -32.58 31.95
CA VAL A 63 -14.12 -32.33 33.34
C VAL A 63 -15.35 -31.75 34.06
N GLY A 64 -15.65 -32.29 35.24
CA GLY A 64 -16.90 -32.08 35.97
C GLY A 64 -17.33 -30.63 36.18
N ARG A 65 -18.64 -30.44 36.45
CA ARG A 65 -19.38 -29.19 36.68
C ARG A 65 -18.91 -28.38 37.92
N GLY A 66 -17.61 -28.24 38.14
CA GLY A 66 -17.07 -27.16 38.96
C GLY A 66 -17.31 -25.84 38.24
N GLN A 67 -17.47 -24.74 38.99
CA GLN A 67 -17.59 -23.39 38.42
C GLN A 67 -16.33 -23.07 37.62
N ALA A 68 -16.31 -23.42 36.34
CA ALA A 68 -15.15 -23.21 35.51
C ALA A 68 -14.94 -21.70 35.35
N ARG A 69 -13.80 -21.24 35.84
CA ARG A 69 -13.44 -19.83 35.92
C ARG A 69 -13.27 -19.26 34.51
N ARG A 70 -13.92 -18.12 34.26
CA ARG A 70 -13.68 -17.33 33.04
C ARG A 70 -12.34 -16.64 33.11
N ILE A 71 -11.65 -16.55 31.98
CA ILE A 71 -10.32 -15.96 31.91
C ILE A 71 -10.45 -14.56 31.30
N PRO A 72 -10.13 -13.49 32.05
CA PRO A 72 -10.23 -12.13 31.53
C PRO A 72 -9.16 -11.89 30.46
N LEU A 73 -9.56 -11.24 29.38
CA LEU A 73 -8.69 -10.70 28.33
C LEU A 73 -8.62 -9.16 28.39
N GLY A 74 -9.33 -8.53 29.33
CA GLY A 74 -9.36 -7.09 29.58
C GLY A 74 -10.73 -6.48 29.30
N GLN A 75 -10.81 -5.27 28.73
CA GLN A 75 -12.05 -4.58 28.42
C GLN A 75 -12.18 -4.19 26.94
N LEU A 76 -13.42 -4.08 26.47
CA LEU A 76 -13.84 -3.51 25.18
C LEU A 76 -15.06 -2.63 25.46
N ASP A 77 -14.99 -1.34 25.11
CA ASP A 77 -16.08 -0.37 25.33
C ASP A 77 -16.63 -0.39 26.77
N GLY A 78 -15.73 -0.47 27.76
CA GLY A 78 -16.05 -0.54 29.18
C GLY A 78 -16.57 -1.90 29.67
N SER A 79 -16.82 -2.87 28.79
CA SER A 79 -17.26 -4.22 29.12
C SER A 79 -16.11 -5.21 29.19
N SER A 80 -16.12 -6.17 30.13
CA SER A 80 -15.06 -7.18 30.21
C SER A 80 -15.11 -8.14 29.01
N ILE A 81 -13.95 -8.41 28.42
CA ILE A 81 -13.75 -9.50 27.47
C ILE A 81 -13.24 -10.72 28.24
N GLU A 82 -13.87 -11.87 28.09
CA GLU A 82 -13.46 -13.09 28.78
C GLU A 82 -13.51 -14.32 27.87
N ILE A 83 -12.63 -15.30 28.11
CA ILE A 83 -12.75 -16.65 27.55
C ILE A 83 -13.59 -17.49 28.50
N SER A 84 -14.67 -18.05 27.98
CA SER A 84 -15.54 -18.97 28.70
C SER A 84 -14.88 -20.33 28.93
N PRO A 85 -15.41 -21.18 29.82
CA PRO A 85 -14.94 -22.55 29.99
C PRO A 85 -14.88 -23.38 28.71
N SER A 86 -15.77 -23.10 27.75
CA SER A 86 -15.81 -23.80 26.46
C SER A 86 -14.81 -23.24 25.44
N GLY A 87 -13.99 -22.24 25.79
CA GLY A 87 -13.07 -21.56 24.88
C GLY A 87 -13.71 -20.46 24.04
N ARG A 88 -15.01 -20.18 24.21
CA ARG A 88 -15.72 -19.12 23.48
C ARG A 88 -15.45 -17.76 24.10
N PHE A 89 -15.40 -16.72 23.28
CA PHE A 89 -15.32 -15.36 23.78
C PHE A 89 -16.67 -14.88 24.32
N SER A 90 -16.61 -13.99 25.31
CA SER A 90 -17.77 -13.35 25.91
C SER A 90 -17.49 -11.89 26.19
N LEU A 91 -18.54 -11.05 26.09
CA LEU A 91 -18.51 -9.63 26.39
C LEU A 91 -19.47 -9.33 27.53
N GLY A 92 -19.00 -8.69 28.60
CA GLY A 92 -19.78 -8.50 29.84
C GLY A 92 -20.28 -9.82 30.41
N GLY A 93 -19.53 -10.89 30.15
CA GLY A 93 -19.87 -12.24 30.55
C GLY A 93 -21.00 -12.93 29.78
N LYS A 94 -21.44 -12.39 28.63
CA LYS A 94 -22.42 -13.05 27.76
C LYS A 94 -21.72 -13.62 26.53
N VAL A 95 -22.02 -14.89 26.21
CA VAL A 95 -21.58 -15.57 24.99
C VAL A 95 -22.70 -15.45 23.95
N ALA A 96 -22.36 -15.30 22.66
CA ALA A 96 -23.36 -15.22 21.60
C ALA A 96 -24.20 -16.52 21.49
N ALA A 97 -25.51 -16.39 21.28
CA ALA A 97 -26.44 -17.54 21.24
C ALA A 97 -26.32 -18.38 19.96
N GLU A 98 -25.87 -17.79 18.85
CA GLU A 98 -25.96 -18.35 17.49
C GLU A 98 -24.88 -19.39 17.16
N GLY A 99 -24.10 -19.83 18.14
CA GLY A 99 -22.95 -20.72 17.95
C GLY A 99 -21.64 -19.97 17.69
N ALA A 100 -20.54 -20.71 17.54
CA ALA A 100 -19.24 -20.13 17.27
C ALA A 100 -19.18 -19.57 15.84
N GLY A 101 -18.64 -18.36 15.67
CA GLY A 101 -18.43 -17.73 14.37
C GLY A 101 -19.70 -17.26 13.65
N VAL A 102 -20.86 -17.21 14.29
CA VAL A 102 -22.11 -16.73 13.65
C VAL A 102 -22.55 -15.40 14.26
N GLY A 103 -22.99 -14.49 13.39
CA GLY A 103 -23.59 -13.19 13.74
C GLY A 103 -22.78 -12.40 14.77
N ALA A 104 -23.30 -12.27 15.99
CA ALA A 104 -22.64 -11.50 17.05
C ALA A 104 -21.29 -12.09 17.50
N ASP A 105 -21.09 -13.41 17.40
CA ASP A 105 -19.82 -14.07 17.74
C ASP A 105 -18.71 -13.64 16.78
N ALA A 106 -19.03 -13.56 15.47
CA ALA A 106 -18.09 -13.13 14.44
C ALA A 106 -17.61 -11.69 14.65
N LEU A 107 -18.52 -10.79 14.99
CA LEU A 107 -18.17 -9.40 15.29
C LEU A 107 -17.30 -9.30 16.56
N LEU A 108 -17.60 -10.11 17.59
CA LEU A 108 -16.80 -10.14 18.80
C LEU A 108 -15.38 -10.68 18.55
N VAL A 109 -15.24 -11.77 17.78
CA VAL A 109 -13.92 -12.31 17.37
C VAL A 109 -13.08 -11.22 16.69
N TYR A 110 -13.68 -10.48 15.75
CA TYR A 110 -13.00 -9.39 15.07
C TYR A 110 -12.59 -8.25 16.02
N LYS A 111 -13.48 -7.83 16.93
CA LYS A 111 -13.14 -6.79 17.93
C LYS A 111 -12.05 -7.20 18.91
N ILE A 112 -11.98 -8.48 19.27
CA ILE A 112 -10.90 -9.01 20.09
C ILE A 112 -9.59 -9.02 19.31
N ALA A 113 -9.63 -9.33 18.02
CA ALA A 113 -8.47 -9.26 17.14
C ALA A 113 -7.97 -7.82 16.95
N GLU A 114 -8.86 -6.83 16.78
CA GLU A 114 -8.49 -5.39 16.76
C GLU A 114 -7.71 -5.01 18.01
N ARG A 115 -8.18 -5.47 19.18
CA ARG A 115 -7.50 -5.20 20.43
C ARG A 115 -6.16 -5.94 20.56
N SER A 116 -6.09 -7.19 20.11
CA SER A 116 -4.81 -7.90 20.06
C SER A 116 -3.82 -7.17 19.15
N ASN A 117 -4.23 -6.69 17.97
CA ASN A 117 -3.31 -5.97 17.08
C ASN A 117 -2.71 -4.71 17.74
N GLU A 118 -3.43 -4.08 18.67
CA GLU A 118 -2.98 -2.89 19.41
C GLU A 118 -2.17 -3.20 20.66
N ASP A 119 -2.68 -4.10 21.51
CA ASP A 119 -2.06 -4.48 22.77
C ASP A 119 -0.84 -5.41 22.55
N GLY A 120 -0.71 -5.96 21.33
CA GLY A 120 0.25 -6.98 20.97
C GLY A 120 -0.29 -8.39 21.27
N ASN A 121 0.53 -9.24 21.91
CA ASN A 121 0.12 -10.63 22.09
C ASN A 121 -0.87 -10.81 23.26
N LEU A 122 -2.16 -10.90 22.95
CA LEU A 122 -3.25 -10.98 23.92
C LEU A 122 -3.18 -12.28 24.72
N PHE A 123 -2.94 -13.40 24.04
CA PHE A 123 -2.94 -14.72 24.70
C PHE A 123 -1.69 -14.97 25.56
N ALA A 124 -0.56 -14.35 25.24
CA ALA A 124 0.65 -14.40 26.05
C ALA A 124 0.42 -13.74 27.42
N ALA A 125 -0.30 -12.61 27.45
CA ALA A 125 -0.67 -11.93 28.69
C ALA A 125 -1.66 -12.75 29.53
N ALA A 126 -2.59 -13.46 28.88
CA ALA A 126 -3.64 -14.23 29.54
C ALA A 126 -3.15 -15.55 30.21
N LYS A 127 -1.93 -16.01 29.89
CA LYS A 127 -1.32 -17.23 30.47
C LYS A 127 -2.25 -18.45 30.45
N LEU A 128 -2.86 -18.73 29.30
CA LEU A 128 -3.81 -19.82 29.15
C LEU A 128 -3.20 -21.19 29.53
N SER A 129 -4.02 -22.13 29.99
CA SER A 129 -3.59 -23.53 30.10
C SER A 129 -3.57 -24.19 28.72
N GLN A 130 -2.85 -25.32 28.58
CA GLN A 130 -2.82 -26.09 27.33
C GLN A 130 -4.23 -26.51 26.88
N ALA A 131 -5.04 -27.02 27.80
CA ALA A 131 -6.43 -27.39 27.53
C ALA A 131 -7.27 -26.19 27.06
N MET A 132 -7.07 -25.01 27.66
CA MET A 132 -7.79 -23.81 27.23
C MET A 132 -7.34 -23.33 25.84
N ARG A 133 -6.03 -23.34 25.55
CA ARG A 133 -5.54 -23.03 24.21
C ARG A 133 -6.13 -23.97 23.16
N GLY A 134 -6.27 -25.27 23.47
CA GLY A 134 -6.91 -26.24 22.60
C GLY A 134 -8.38 -25.91 22.30
N ARG A 135 -9.15 -25.44 23.30
CA ARG A 135 -10.54 -25.02 23.12
C ARG A 135 -10.68 -23.73 22.32
N VAL A 136 -9.81 -22.74 22.56
CA VAL A 136 -9.77 -21.50 21.76
C VAL A 136 -9.43 -21.83 20.30
N PHE A 137 -8.43 -22.69 20.07
CA PHE A 137 -8.08 -23.17 18.73
C PHE A 137 -9.28 -23.81 18.02
N ALA A 138 -10.05 -24.68 18.69
CA ALA A 138 -11.22 -25.32 18.11
C ALA A 138 -12.29 -24.28 17.70
N GLN A 139 -12.59 -23.32 18.57
CA GLN A 139 -13.58 -22.26 18.30
C GLN A 139 -13.15 -21.34 17.14
N LEU A 140 -11.90 -20.91 17.11
CA LEU A 140 -11.39 -20.07 16.02
C LEU A 140 -11.32 -20.85 14.70
N SER A 141 -11.01 -22.15 14.74
CA SER A 141 -11.00 -23.01 13.55
C SER A 141 -12.39 -23.16 12.94
N GLU A 142 -13.40 -23.41 13.77
CA GLU A 142 -14.82 -23.49 13.36
C GLU A 142 -15.30 -22.15 12.76
N GLY A 143 -14.98 -21.03 13.41
CA GLY A 143 -15.27 -19.71 12.86
C GLY A 143 -14.64 -19.48 11.49
N LEU A 144 -13.39 -19.90 11.32
CA LEU A 144 -12.70 -19.82 10.03
C LEU A 144 -13.34 -20.72 8.96
N GLU A 145 -13.82 -21.92 9.30
CA GLU A 145 -14.58 -22.76 8.36
C GLU A 145 -15.88 -22.08 7.93
N HIS A 146 -16.59 -21.48 8.89
CA HIS A 146 -17.82 -20.74 8.62
C HIS A 146 -17.59 -19.54 7.71
N ALA A 147 -16.50 -18.80 7.93
CA ALA A 147 -16.10 -17.66 7.11
C ALA A 147 -15.82 -18.06 5.65
N GLN A 148 -15.16 -19.20 5.45
CA GLN A 148 -14.80 -19.72 4.12
C GLN A 148 -15.94 -20.44 3.39
N ALA A 149 -17.01 -20.80 4.09
CA ALA A 149 -18.16 -21.45 3.49
C ALA A 149 -19.03 -20.46 2.70
N GLY A 150 -19.50 -20.86 1.51
CA GLY A 150 -20.49 -20.09 0.74
C GLY A 150 -19.94 -18.78 0.16
N LYS A 151 -20.82 -17.76 0.02
CA LYS A 151 -20.42 -16.43 -0.47
C LYS A 151 -19.86 -15.60 0.69
N SER A 152 -18.76 -14.88 0.42
CA SER A 152 -18.21 -13.86 1.31
C SER A 152 -19.21 -12.69 1.49
N ASN A 153 -19.12 -12.06 2.65
CA ASN A 153 -19.81 -10.83 3.02
C ASN A 153 -19.04 -10.17 4.18
N ALA A 154 -19.36 -8.92 4.50
CA ALA A 154 -18.63 -8.16 5.51
C ALA A 154 -18.49 -8.86 6.88
N VAL A 155 -19.50 -9.62 7.34
CA VAL A 155 -19.40 -10.36 8.62
C VAL A 155 -18.44 -11.54 8.50
N LYS A 156 -18.46 -12.25 7.37
CA LYS A 156 -17.52 -13.37 7.11
C LYS A 156 -16.10 -12.89 6.89
N ASP A 157 -15.90 -11.76 6.24
CA ASP A 157 -14.57 -11.19 6.02
C ASP A 157 -13.96 -10.76 7.38
N LYS A 158 -14.77 -10.14 8.26
CA LYS A 158 -14.40 -9.88 9.66
C LYS A 158 -14.07 -11.14 10.43
N LEU A 159 -14.89 -12.17 10.30
CA LEU A 159 -14.65 -13.45 10.98
C LEU A 159 -13.36 -14.12 10.48
N PHE A 160 -13.13 -14.15 9.17
CA PHE A 160 -11.91 -14.69 8.56
C PHE A 160 -10.69 -13.95 9.12
N SER A 161 -10.71 -12.62 8.99
CA SER A 161 -9.61 -11.76 9.44
C SER A 161 -9.33 -11.91 10.94
N GLY A 162 -10.36 -11.77 11.77
CA GLY A 162 -10.23 -11.89 13.21
C GLY A 162 -9.79 -13.28 13.66
N SER A 163 -10.26 -14.34 12.99
CA SER A 163 -9.87 -15.71 13.32
C SER A 163 -8.41 -15.99 12.97
N ILE A 164 -7.93 -15.58 11.79
CA ILE A 164 -6.51 -15.76 11.42
C ILE A 164 -5.62 -14.96 12.37
N ALA A 165 -5.94 -13.69 12.62
CA ALA A 165 -5.18 -12.82 13.53
C ALA A 165 -5.01 -13.45 14.92
N LEU A 166 -6.11 -13.94 15.51
CA LEU A 166 -6.09 -14.57 16.83
C LEU A 166 -5.45 -15.97 16.81
N LEU A 167 -5.55 -16.73 15.72
CA LEU A 167 -4.83 -17.99 15.57
C LEU A 167 -3.31 -17.75 15.55
N LEU A 168 -2.85 -16.73 14.82
CA LEU A 168 -1.44 -16.32 14.81
C LEU A 168 -1.00 -15.86 16.22
N ASP A 169 -1.82 -15.09 16.91
CA ASP A 169 -1.54 -14.68 18.28
C ASP A 169 -1.40 -15.88 19.24
N LEU A 170 -2.31 -16.85 19.10
CA LEU A 170 -2.33 -18.08 19.88
C LEU A 170 -1.11 -18.96 19.59
N ALA A 171 -0.68 -19.04 18.32
CA ALA A 171 0.51 -19.79 17.91
C ALA A 171 1.79 -19.23 18.55
N ASP A 172 1.92 -17.90 18.61
CA ASP A 172 3.05 -17.24 19.28
C ASP A 172 3.01 -17.40 20.79
N ALA A 173 1.82 -17.43 21.40
CA ALA A 173 1.64 -17.64 22.83
C ALA A 173 1.86 -19.10 23.27
N CYS A 174 1.99 -20.04 22.33
CA CYS A 174 2.23 -21.45 22.67
C CYS A 174 3.66 -21.65 23.24
N PRO A 175 3.81 -22.18 24.46
CA PRO A 175 5.12 -22.55 24.98
C PRO A 175 5.70 -23.73 24.19
N LYS A 176 7.01 -23.97 24.32
CA LYS A 176 7.70 -25.12 23.68
C LYS A 176 7.06 -26.47 24.02
N SER A 177 6.47 -26.62 25.21
CA SER A 177 5.73 -27.82 25.63
C SER A 177 4.48 -28.10 24.78
N ASP A 178 3.95 -27.07 24.10
CA ASP A 178 2.73 -27.13 23.30
C ASP A 178 3.04 -27.15 21.79
N ALA A 179 4.24 -27.63 21.41
CA ALA A 179 4.68 -27.66 20.01
C ALA A 179 3.67 -28.34 19.08
N THR A 180 2.99 -29.40 19.54
CA THR A 180 1.94 -30.09 18.76
C THR A 180 0.72 -29.21 18.50
N LEU A 181 0.28 -28.43 19.49
CA LEU A 181 -0.85 -27.52 19.29
C LEU A 181 -0.44 -26.36 18.39
N ARG A 182 0.74 -25.79 18.59
CA ARG A 182 1.30 -24.76 17.71
C ARG A 182 1.35 -25.23 16.25
N ALA A 183 1.80 -26.46 16.00
CA ALA A 183 1.81 -27.04 14.66
C ALA A 183 0.39 -27.13 14.06
N LYS A 184 -0.60 -27.62 14.82
CA LYS A 184 -2.00 -27.66 14.36
C LYS A 184 -2.57 -26.28 14.01
N ILE A 185 -2.21 -25.26 14.79
CA ILE A 185 -2.63 -23.87 14.51
C ILE A 185 -2.05 -23.40 13.18
N LEU A 186 -0.74 -23.61 12.96
CA LEU A 186 -0.08 -23.23 11.71
C LEU A 186 -0.64 -24.00 10.51
N ASP A 187 -0.90 -25.31 10.64
CA ASP A 187 -1.53 -26.11 9.60
C ASP A 187 -2.91 -25.55 9.22
N ARG A 188 -3.71 -25.15 10.21
CA ARG A 188 -5.04 -24.57 9.97
C ARG A 188 -4.94 -23.24 9.23
N VAL A 189 -4.03 -22.35 9.63
CA VAL A 189 -3.82 -21.05 8.97
C VAL A 189 -3.33 -21.25 7.54
N LEU A 190 -2.30 -22.08 7.33
CA LEU A 190 -1.77 -22.38 5.98
C LEU A 190 -2.85 -22.99 5.08
N GLY A 191 -3.63 -23.93 5.63
CA GLY A 191 -4.78 -24.50 4.93
C GLY A 191 -5.82 -23.46 4.54
N ALA A 192 -6.15 -22.52 5.43
CA ALA A 192 -7.09 -21.46 5.11
C ALA A 192 -6.57 -20.52 4.02
N LEU A 193 -5.31 -20.06 4.13
CA LEU A 193 -4.69 -19.18 3.13
C LEU A 193 -4.56 -19.86 1.75
N ALA A 194 -4.29 -21.16 1.70
CA ALA A 194 -4.25 -21.91 0.45
C ALA A 194 -5.60 -21.89 -0.30
N HIS A 195 -6.72 -21.86 0.43
CA HIS A 195 -8.06 -21.83 -0.14
C HIS A 195 -8.62 -20.40 -0.31
N GLU A 196 -7.95 -19.40 0.27
CA GLU A 196 -8.32 -18.00 0.09
C GLU A 196 -8.11 -17.58 -1.38
N ARG A 197 -9.16 -16.98 -1.95
CA ARG A 197 -9.24 -16.57 -3.35
C ARG A 197 -8.79 -15.14 -3.54
N ASP A 198 -8.99 -14.31 -2.52
CA ASP A 198 -8.53 -12.93 -2.52
C ASP A 198 -7.00 -12.88 -2.30
N PRO A 199 -6.21 -12.42 -3.28
CA PRO A 199 -4.76 -12.34 -3.12
C PRO A 199 -4.32 -11.36 -2.02
N GLU A 200 -5.17 -10.38 -1.65
CA GLU A 200 -4.83 -9.34 -0.68
C GLU A 200 -4.64 -9.93 0.75
N PRO A 201 -5.66 -10.56 1.40
CA PRO A 201 -5.47 -11.21 2.69
C PRO A 201 -4.35 -12.26 2.69
N VAL A 202 -4.14 -12.94 1.56
CA VAL A 202 -3.07 -13.93 1.43
C VAL A 202 -1.70 -13.26 1.56
N ALA A 203 -1.46 -12.17 0.83
CA ALA A 203 -0.20 -11.45 0.88
C ALA A 203 0.05 -10.89 2.28
N PHE A 204 -0.99 -10.28 2.87
CA PHE A 204 -0.97 -9.73 4.23
C PHE A 204 -0.56 -10.81 5.26
N TYR A 205 -1.28 -11.93 5.30
CA TYR A 205 -1.01 -12.97 6.29
C TYR A 205 0.27 -13.77 6.02
N ALA A 206 0.69 -13.92 4.76
CA ALA A 206 2.00 -14.50 4.44
C ALA A 206 3.14 -13.65 5.02
N ASN A 207 3.01 -12.32 4.98
CA ASN A 207 3.94 -11.40 5.64
C ASN A 207 3.86 -11.53 7.18
N ALA A 208 2.66 -11.55 7.76
CA ALA A 208 2.45 -11.72 9.20
C ALA A 208 3.11 -13.00 9.76
N MET A 209 3.03 -14.10 9.01
CA MET A 209 3.59 -15.41 9.38
C MET A 209 5.11 -15.52 9.25
N ARG A 210 5.79 -14.55 8.61
CA ARG A 210 7.22 -14.65 8.29
C ARG A 210 8.09 -14.90 9.54
N THR A 211 7.71 -14.34 10.68
CA THR A 211 8.43 -14.51 11.95
C THR A 211 8.30 -15.93 12.51
N MET A 212 7.27 -16.68 12.11
CA MET A 212 6.96 -18.01 12.61
C MET A 212 7.60 -19.15 11.79
N VAL A 213 8.10 -18.84 10.58
CA VAL A 213 8.69 -19.81 9.63
C VAL A 213 9.83 -20.62 10.25
N LYS A 214 10.64 -20.00 11.11
CA LYS A 214 11.76 -20.69 11.80
C LYS A 214 11.30 -21.86 12.69
N GLY A 215 10.04 -21.86 13.12
CA GLY A 215 9.45 -22.92 13.92
C GLY A 215 8.50 -23.83 13.14
N MET A 216 8.47 -23.75 11.81
CA MET A 216 7.69 -24.66 10.96
C MET A 216 8.45 -25.95 10.70
N ASP A 217 7.75 -27.07 10.57
CA ASP A 217 8.33 -28.29 10.01
C ASP A 217 8.50 -28.19 8.48
N ALA A 218 9.05 -29.23 7.85
CA ALA A 218 9.33 -29.23 6.42
C ALA A 218 8.07 -29.11 5.55
N GLU A 219 6.94 -29.65 6.00
CA GLU A 219 5.70 -29.68 5.22
C GLU A 219 4.95 -28.36 5.36
N GLN A 220 4.92 -27.79 6.56
CA GLN A 220 4.46 -26.43 6.82
C GLN A 220 5.27 -25.41 6.04
N LYS A 221 6.60 -25.55 6.03
CA LYS A 221 7.46 -24.68 5.24
C LYS A 221 7.17 -24.80 3.75
N ALA A 222 7.00 -26.01 3.21
CA ALA A 222 6.63 -26.19 1.82
C ALA A 222 5.26 -25.57 1.48
N ALA A 223 4.28 -25.69 2.38
CA ALA A 223 2.98 -25.05 2.22
C ALA A 223 3.06 -23.52 2.28
N TYR A 224 3.87 -22.97 3.20
CA TYR A 224 4.15 -21.54 3.26
C TYR A 224 4.85 -21.04 2.00
N ASP A 225 5.92 -21.72 1.55
CA ASP A 225 6.67 -21.37 0.35
C ASP A 225 5.75 -21.37 -0.89
N ALA A 226 4.80 -22.31 -1.00
CA ALA A 226 3.79 -22.31 -2.07
C ALA A 226 2.83 -21.10 -2.02
N ILE A 227 2.50 -20.61 -0.82
CA ILE A 227 1.72 -19.37 -0.65
C ILE A 227 2.58 -18.16 -1.03
N VAL A 228 3.85 -18.14 -0.62
CA VAL A 228 4.80 -17.08 -0.94
C VAL A 228 5.00 -16.96 -2.44
N ASP A 229 5.19 -18.07 -3.16
CA ASP A 229 5.33 -18.07 -4.62
C ASP A 229 4.12 -17.45 -5.35
N ARG A 230 2.94 -17.49 -4.73
CA ARG A 230 1.72 -16.87 -5.26
C ARG A 230 1.71 -15.35 -5.09
N VAL A 231 2.31 -14.81 -4.04
CA VAL A 231 2.25 -13.36 -3.69
C VAL A 231 3.56 -12.60 -3.91
N LEU A 232 4.67 -13.33 -4.03
CA LEU A 232 6.02 -12.85 -4.33
C LEU A 232 6.54 -13.60 -5.57
N PRO A 233 5.98 -13.32 -6.76
CA PRO A 233 6.34 -14.04 -7.98
C PRO A 233 7.81 -13.82 -8.30
N GLY A 234 8.59 -14.91 -8.41
CA GLY A 234 10.03 -14.85 -8.66
C GLY A 234 10.44 -14.36 -10.05
N GLN A 235 9.52 -14.36 -11.02
CA GLN A 235 9.76 -13.95 -12.41
C GLN A 235 8.45 -13.56 -13.13
N PRO A 236 8.51 -12.74 -14.18
CA PRO A 236 7.36 -12.49 -15.05
C PRO A 236 7.05 -13.68 -15.99
N PRO A 237 5.79 -13.88 -16.41
CA PRO A 237 5.40 -14.99 -17.28
C PRO A 237 5.67 -14.71 -18.77
N VAL A 238 6.93 -14.45 -19.14
CA VAL A 238 7.36 -14.03 -20.49
C VAL A 238 6.88 -14.97 -21.59
N GLU A 239 6.96 -16.28 -21.36
CA GLU A 239 6.55 -17.27 -22.36
C GLU A 239 5.02 -17.21 -22.60
N ALA A 240 4.22 -16.90 -21.58
CA ALA A 240 2.78 -16.71 -21.74
C ALA A 240 2.47 -15.40 -22.49
N TRP A 241 3.16 -14.31 -22.16
CA TRP A 241 3.03 -13.02 -22.85
C TRP A 241 3.32 -13.12 -24.35
N THR A 242 4.30 -13.93 -24.73
CA THR A 242 4.83 -14.03 -26.10
C THR A 242 4.35 -15.28 -26.85
N ALA A 243 3.44 -16.06 -26.27
CA ALA A 243 3.01 -17.36 -26.79
C ALA A 243 4.20 -18.27 -27.17
N GLY A 244 5.14 -18.44 -26.25
CA GLY A 244 6.38 -19.19 -26.44
C GLY A 244 7.35 -18.49 -27.40
N ARG A 245 7.48 -17.17 -27.31
CA ARG A 245 8.33 -16.31 -28.17
C ARG A 245 7.98 -16.35 -29.65
N THR A 246 6.77 -16.79 -29.99
CA THR A 246 6.26 -16.76 -31.36
C THR A 246 5.63 -15.42 -31.73
N LYS A 247 5.28 -14.62 -30.72
CA LYS A 247 4.77 -13.25 -30.86
C LYS A 247 5.71 -12.25 -30.18
N PRO A 248 5.80 -11.01 -30.70
CA PRO A 248 6.53 -9.96 -30.01
C PRO A 248 5.96 -9.67 -28.62
N LEU A 249 6.85 -9.28 -27.71
CA LEU A 249 6.48 -8.67 -26.45
C LEU A 249 6.11 -7.20 -26.69
N GLU A 250 4.91 -6.82 -26.29
CA GLU A 250 4.41 -5.45 -26.42
C GLU A 250 4.78 -4.63 -25.17
N VAL A 251 5.53 -3.55 -25.41
CA VAL A 251 6.08 -2.66 -24.38
C VAL A 251 5.60 -1.24 -24.64
N ARG A 252 5.20 -0.54 -23.57
CA ARG A 252 4.86 0.88 -23.61
C ARG A 252 5.79 1.63 -22.66
N HIS A 253 6.39 2.72 -23.12
CA HIS A 253 7.31 3.53 -22.32
C HIS A 253 6.94 5.01 -22.41
N SER A 254 6.56 5.60 -21.28
CA SER A 254 6.39 7.05 -21.17
C SER A 254 7.66 7.67 -20.60
N ILE A 255 8.19 8.68 -21.28
CA ILE A 255 9.42 9.36 -20.92
C ILE A 255 9.12 10.85 -20.75
N HIS A 256 9.50 11.39 -19.59
CA HIS A 256 9.36 12.81 -19.29
C HIS A 256 10.09 13.68 -20.33
N PRO A 257 9.54 14.85 -20.73
CA PRO A 257 10.14 15.70 -21.76
C PRO A 257 11.62 16.05 -21.53
N GLU A 258 12.02 16.27 -20.28
CA GLU A 258 13.41 16.57 -19.90
C GLU A 258 14.38 15.42 -20.23
N PHE A 259 13.95 14.18 -20.02
CA PHE A 259 14.79 12.99 -20.22
C PHE A 259 14.67 12.40 -21.62
N TRP A 260 13.76 12.93 -22.45
CA TRP A 260 13.45 12.39 -23.79
C TRP A 260 14.68 12.10 -24.64
N LYS A 261 15.61 13.05 -24.74
CA LYS A 261 16.79 12.89 -25.59
C LYS A 261 17.75 11.83 -25.04
N GLU A 262 17.97 11.83 -23.74
CA GLU A 262 18.91 10.94 -23.06
C GLU A 262 18.40 9.49 -23.09
N GLU A 263 17.15 9.27 -22.69
CA GLU A 263 16.52 7.94 -22.66
C GLU A 263 16.39 7.34 -24.07
N LEU A 264 16.08 8.15 -25.09
CA LEU A 264 16.03 7.64 -26.47
C LEU A 264 17.39 7.16 -27.00
N ALA A 265 18.51 7.61 -26.43
CA ALA A 265 19.83 7.12 -26.81
C ALA A 265 20.01 5.63 -26.47
N PHE A 266 19.29 5.13 -25.45
CA PHE A 266 19.24 3.72 -25.10
C PHE A 266 18.59 2.89 -26.22
N PHE A 267 17.52 3.38 -26.86
CA PHE A 267 16.81 2.68 -27.93
C PHE A 267 17.50 2.82 -29.29
N SER A 268 18.69 2.22 -29.39
CA SER A 268 19.55 2.23 -30.57
C SER A 268 19.86 0.83 -31.10
N LYS A 269 20.41 0.75 -32.31
CA LYS A 269 20.83 -0.52 -32.93
C LYS A 269 21.86 -1.27 -32.09
N LYS A 270 22.73 -0.54 -31.37
CA LYS A 270 23.74 -1.12 -30.46
C LYS A 270 23.07 -1.95 -29.35
N ASN A 271 21.90 -1.53 -28.89
CA ASN A 271 21.13 -2.20 -27.85
C ASN A 271 20.01 -3.07 -28.42
N GLY A 272 20.06 -3.39 -29.72
CA GLY A 272 19.12 -4.32 -30.36
C GLY A 272 17.80 -3.69 -30.83
N PHE A 273 17.67 -2.36 -30.83
CA PHE A 273 16.45 -1.66 -31.26
C PHE A 273 16.62 -0.98 -32.62
N THR A 274 15.58 -1.09 -33.45
CA THR A 274 15.49 -0.39 -34.74
C THR A 274 14.25 0.50 -34.73
N LEU A 275 14.45 1.81 -34.96
CA LEU A 275 13.36 2.76 -35.13
C LEU A 275 12.55 2.40 -36.39
N ILE A 276 11.24 2.20 -36.22
CA ILE A 276 10.31 1.89 -37.32
C ILE A 276 9.61 3.16 -37.77
N SER A 277 9.04 3.92 -36.84
CA SER A 277 8.35 5.17 -37.15
C SER A 277 8.51 6.20 -36.03
N LYS A 278 8.33 7.46 -36.40
CA LYS A 278 8.12 8.58 -35.48
C LYS A 278 7.12 9.54 -36.10
N ASN A 279 6.35 10.23 -35.27
CA ASN A 279 5.47 11.27 -35.78
C ASN A 279 6.23 12.57 -36.06
N ALA A 280 5.52 13.57 -36.61
CA ALA A 280 6.13 14.84 -37.01
C ALA A 280 6.66 15.68 -35.82
N LYS A 281 6.02 15.58 -34.65
CA LYS A 281 6.41 16.31 -33.43
C LYS A 281 7.57 15.64 -32.67
N ASP A 282 7.89 14.40 -33.04
CA ASP A 282 8.88 13.58 -32.36
C ASP A 282 8.59 13.45 -30.84
N ASP A 283 7.31 13.33 -30.50
CA ASP A 283 6.78 13.03 -29.17
C ASP A 283 6.20 11.59 -29.10
N HIS A 284 6.24 10.86 -30.22
CA HIS A 284 5.84 9.46 -30.29
C HIS A 284 6.77 8.71 -31.26
N ARG A 285 7.31 7.56 -30.82
CA ARG A 285 8.14 6.66 -31.61
C ARG A 285 7.76 5.20 -31.44
N THR A 286 7.95 4.41 -32.49
CA THR A 286 7.84 2.95 -32.43
C THR A 286 9.15 2.29 -32.83
N TYR A 287 9.51 1.24 -32.08
CA TYR A 287 10.73 0.48 -32.27
C TYR A 287 10.42 -1.01 -32.37
N GLN A 288 11.21 -1.72 -33.18
CA GLN A 288 11.33 -3.16 -33.11
C GLN A 288 12.64 -3.53 -32.39
N GLY A 289 12.52 -4.31 -31.33
CA GLY A 289 13.64 -4.89 -30.60
C GLY A 289 13.85 -6.35 -30.97
N LYS A 290 15.12 -6.77 -31.08
CA LYS A 290 15.50 -8.19 -31.11
C LYS A 290 16.63 -8.41 -30.13
N ILE A 291 16.32 -9.02 -28.99
CA ILE A 291 17.26 -9.25 -27.91
C ILE A 291 17.61 -10.73 -27.86
N LEU A 292 18.89 -11.04 -27.99
CA LEU A 292 19.39 -12.40 -27.98
C LEU A 292 19.53 -12.87 -26.53
N ASP A 293 19.20 -14.13 -26.26
CA ASP A 293 19.67 -14.80 -25.04
C ASP A 293 21.17 -15.10 -25.23
N PRO A 294 22.07 -14.47 -24.44
CA PRO A 294 23.51 -14.69 -24.57
C PRO A 294 23.93 -16.14 -24.30
N THR A 295 23.10 -16.93 -23.63
CA THR A 295 23.37 -18.35 -23.38
C THR A 295 22.92 -19.25 -24.54
N GLY A 296 22.13 -18.72 -25.48
CA GLY A 296 21.56 -19.46 -26.62
C GLY A 296 20.51 -20.50 -26.23
N LYS A 297 20.06 -20.55 -24.97
CA LYS A 297 19.07 -21.54 -24.49
C LYS A 297 17.64 -21.19 -24.87
N LYS A 298 17.35 -19.91 -25.04
CA LYS A 298 16.04 -19.37 -25.45
C LYS A 298 16.10 -18.77 -26.84
N ALA A 299 14.98 -18.86 -27.55
CA ALA A 299 14.80 -18.11 -28.80
C ALA A 299 14.93 -16.59 -28.53
N PRO A 300 15.39 -15.80 -29.52
CA PRO A 300 15.44 -14.34 -29.39
C PRO A 300 14.10 -13.76 -28.95
N LEU A 301 14.13 -12.80 -28.03
CA LEU A 301 12.96 -12.04 -27.65
C LEU A 301 12.73 -10.94 -28.68
N LEU A 302 11.59 -11.00 -29.37
CA LEU A 302 11.12 -9.93 -30.24
C LEU A 302 10.31 -8.95 -29.39
N ILE A 303 10.49 -7.65 -29.62
CA ILE A 303 9.83 -6.58 -28.87
C ILE A 303 9.20 -5.60 -29.84
N GLU A 304 7.95 -5.23 -29.58
CA GLU A 304 7.29 -4.06 -30.15
C GLU A 304 7.19 -3.01 -29.05
N LEU A 305 8.00 -1.96 -29.19
CA LEU A 305 8.12 -0.89 -28.20
C LEU A 305 7.50 0.40 -28.75
N GLU A 306 6.53 0.93 -28.03
CA GLU A 306 6.01 2.27 -28.23
C GLU A 306 6.56 3.20 -27.15
N VAL A 307 7.09 4.34 -27.57
CA VAL A 307 7.68 5.34 -26.68
C VAL A 307 6.95 6.67 -26.88
N LYS A 308 6.39 7.22 -25.79
CA LYS A 308 5.68 8.51 -25.75
C LYS A 308 6.44 9.51 -24.90
N LYS A 309 6.52 10.77 -25.37
CA LYS A 309 7.03 11.89 -24.58
C LYS A 309 5.90 12.42 -23.71
N GLU A 310 5.87 11.97 -22.47
CA GLU A 310 4.75 12.17 -21.56
C GLU A 310 5.23 12.01 -20.11
N GLU A 311 4.61 12.77 -19.21
CA GLU A 311 4.96 12.77 -17.78
C GLU A 311 3.93 12.02 -16.94
N LEU A 312 2.67 12.23 -17.26
CA LEU A 312 1.57 11.98 -16.36
C LEU A 312 0.95 10.59 -16.61
N ASP A 313 0.52 10.29 -17.85
CA ASP A 313 -0.31 9.14 -18.18
C ASP A 313 0.43 7.83 -18.46
N PHE A 314 1.52 7.55 -17.74
CA PHE A 314 2.32 6.35 -17.99
C PHE A 314 1.59 5.01 -17.72
N LEU A 315 0.49 5.01 -16.94
CA LEU A 315 -0.36 3.83 -16.72
C LEU A 315 -1.59 3.76 -17.65
N GLU A 316 -1.78 4.70 -18.58
CA GLU A 316 -2.81 4.62 -19.63
C GLU A 316 -2.88 3.24 -20.33
N PRO A 317 -1.75 2.52 -20.54
CA PRO A 317 -1.78 1.18 -21.15
C PRO A 317 -2.26 0.03 -20.25
N MET A 318 -2.57 0.24 -18.97
CA MET A 318 -3.06 -0.83 -18.09
C MET A 318 -4.30 -1.56 -18.66
N PRO A 319 -5.29 -0.87 -19.27
CA PRO A 319 -6.45 -1.53 -19.88
C PRO A 319 -6.19 -2.14 -21.27
N ASP A 320 -5.01 -1.97 -21.88
CA ASP A 320 -4.67 -2.60 -23.16
C ASP A 320 -4.34 -4.08 -22.94
N PRO A 321 -5.13 -5.05 -23.44
CA PRO A 321 -4.87 -6.47 -23.21
C PRO A 321 -3.60 -6.99 -23.89
N LYS A 322 -2.94 -6.20 -24.74
CA LYS A 322 -1.69 -6.57 -25.42
C LYS A 322 -0.45 -6.06 -24.71
N ALA A 323 -0.51 -4.90 -24.06
CA ALA A 323 0.65 -4.32 -23.36
C ALA A 323 0.97 -5.13 -22.10
N PHE A 324 2.12 -5.79 -22.04
CA PHE A 324 2.53 -6.60 -20.88
C PHE A 324 3.61 -5.94 -20.03
N VAL A 325 4.41 -5.05 -20.62
CA VAL A 325 5.43 -4.29 -19.90
C VAL A 325 5.18 -2.80 -20.09
N ILE A 326 5.14 -2.07 -18.97
CA ILE A 326 4.94 -0.63 -18.92
C ILE A 326 6.15 -0.02 -18.20
N LEU A 327 6.79 0.93 -18.86
CA LEU A 327 7.98 1.60 -18.37
C LEU A 327 7.68 3.08 -18.18
N TYR A 328 8.27 3.65 -17.14
CA TYR A 328 8.24 5.09 -16.90
C TYR A 328 9.63 5.59 -16.55
N SER A 329 10.09 6.64 -17.24
CA SER A 329 11.31 7.39 -16.91
C SER A 329 10.94 8.86 -16.73
N GLY A 330 10.83 9.35 -15.50
CA GLY A 330 10.29 10.69 -15.25
C GLY A 330 10.33 11.15 -13.81
N HIS A 331 9.84 12.37 -13.59
CA HIS A 331 9.68 12.93 -12.25
C HIS A 331 8.55 12.25 -11.49
N SER A 332 8.64 12.17 -10.17
CA SER A 332 7.50 11.71 -9.37
C SER A 332 6.55 12.83 -9.01
N SER A 333 6.98 14.09 -9.09
CA SER A 333 6.28 15.25 -8.52
C SER A 333 5.88 14.99 -7.05
N VAL A 334 6.85 14.55 -6.23
CA VAL A 334 6.63 14.18 -4.81
C VAL A 334 5.56 13.07 -4.66
N GLY A 335 5.48 12.16 -5.65
CA GLY A 335 4.49 11.09 -5.74
C GLY A 335 3.19 11.48 -6.47
N GLY A 336 3.00 12.75 -6.84
CA GLY A 336 1.82 13.23 -7.56
C GLY A 336 1.58 12.54 -8.90
N ASN A 337 2.63 12.35 -9.70
CA ASN A 337 2.52 11.77 -11.05
C ASN A 337 2.05 10.32 -10.98
N GLY A 338 2.64 9.52 -10.09
CA GLY A 338 2.25 8.12 -9.92
C GLY A 338 0.81 7.98 -9.42
N SER A 339 0.43 8.76 -8.41
CA SER A 339 -0.93 8.71 -7.83
C SER A 339 -1.98 9.01 -8.89
N GLN A 340 -1.78 10.05 -9.68
CA GLN A 340 -2.76 10.46 -10.68
C GLN A 340 -2.78 9.56 -11.90
N SER A 341 -1.63 9.04 -12.33
CA SER A 341 -1.57 8.00 -13.36
C SER A 341 -2.35 6.77 -12.93
N ILE A 342 -2.20 6.36 -11.66
CA ILE A 342 -2.98 5.25 -11.09
C ILE A 342 -4.47 5.59 -11.13
N GLN A 343 -4.89 6.80 -10.74
CA GLN A 343 -6.31 7.18 -10.75
C GLN A 343 -6.91 7.22 -12.16
N ALA A 344 -6.24 7.85 -13.11
CA ALA A 344 -6.68 8.04 -14.49
C ALA A 344 -6.75 6.73 -15.28
N ALA A 345 -5.81 5.81 -15.02
CA ALA A 345 -5.76 4.53 -15.71
C ALA A 345 -7.00 3.66 -15.41
N GLY A 346 -7.46 2.89 -16.39
CA GLY A 346 -8.54 1.91 -16.18
C GLY A 346 -8.07 0.67 -15.41
N THR A 347 -8.95 -0.32 -15.28
CA THR A 347 -8.60 -1.64 -14.72
C THR A 347 -7.64 -2.38 -15.64
N SER A 348 -6.70 -3.13 -15.08
CA SER A 348 -5.82 -4.02 -15.83
C SER A 348 -6.61 -5.06 -16.64
N LYS A 349 -6.24 -5.27 -17.91
CA LYS A 349 -6.82 -6.30 -18.80
C LYS A 349 -5.74 -7.21 -19.38
N GLY A 350 -6.13 -8.40 -19.86
CA GLY A 350 -5.24 -9.34 -20.55
C GLY A 350 -5.11 -10.72 -19.88
N GLY A 351 -5.75 -10.94 -18.73
CA GLY A 351 -5.80 -12.24 -18.03
C GLY A 351 -4.47 -12.72 -17.41
N LEU A 352 -3.34 -12.17 -17.86
CA LEU A 352 -2.00 -12.38 -17.33
C LEU A 352 -1.56 -11.13 -16.55
N PRO A 353 -0.71 -11.27 -15.52
CA PRO A 353 -0.15 -10.14 -14.81
C PRO A 353 0.75 -9.31 -15.75
N LYS A 354 0.71 -7.99 -15.60
CA LYS A 354 1.59 -7.03 -16.27
C LYS A 354 2.79 -6.71 -15.40
N LEU A 355 3.84 -6.14 -15.99
CA LEU A 355 4.99 -5.60 -15.26
C LEU A 355 5.12 -4.10 -15.48
N VAL A 356 5.11 -3.35 -14.39
CA VAL A 356 5.38 -1.91 -14.36
C VAL A 356 6.76 -1.68 -13.76
N LEU A 357 7.61 -0.93 -14.46
CA LEU A 357 8.85 -0.40 -13.90
C LEU A 357 8.79 1.13 -13.94
N ALA A 358 8.82 1.75 -12.76
CA ALA A 358 8.86 3.20 -12.62
C ALA A 358 10.25 3.65 -12.16
N ALA A 359 11.01 4.27 -13.06
CA ALA A 359 12.26 4.96 -12.79
C ALA A 359 11.95 6.45 -12.54
N ASN A 360 11.44 6.72 -11.35
CA ASN A 360 11.13 8.05 -10.84
C ASN A 360 11.64 8.21 -9.40
N CYS A 361 11.75 9.43 -8.90
CA CYS A 361 12.18 9.65 -7.52
C CYS A 361 11.15 9.13 -6.53
N ARG A 362 11.55 8.28 -5.58
CA ARG A 362 10.69 7.81 -4.47
C ARG A 362 9.37 7.14 -4.92
N GLY A 363 9.42 6.29 -5.94
CA GLY A 363 8.25 5.54 -6.43
C GLY A 363 7.52 4.73 -5.36
N LYS A 364 8.19 4.37 -4.25
CA LYS A 364 7.59 3.75 -3.05
C LYS A 364 6.34 4.47 -2.55
N ASP A 365 6.27 5.78 -2.73
CA ASP A 365 5.17 6.62 -2.24
C ASP A 365 3.83 6.31 -2.93
N ASN A 366 3.87 5.70 -4.12
CA ASN A 366 2.70 5.28 -4.88
C ASN A 366 2.43 3.77 -4.79
N TYR A 367 3.28 3.01 -4.07
CA TYR A 367 3.24 1.56 -4.13
C TYR A 367 1.93 0.98 -3.60
N ALA A 368 1.46 1.42 -2.42
CA ALA A 368 0.18 0.99 -1.86
C ALA A 368 -0.99 1.26 -2.81
N GLU A 369 -1.09 2.48 -3.35
CA GLU A 369 -2.17 2.83 -4.30
C GLU A 369 -2.13 1.96 -5.56
N PHE A 370 -0.92 1.69 -6.08
CA PHE A 370 -0.73 0.82 -7.24
C PHE A 370 -1.20 -0.61 -6.94
N THR A 371 -0.72 -1.22 -5.85
CA THR A 371 -1.03 -2.62 -5.52
C THR A 371 -2.50 -2.81 -5.18
N ASN A 372 -3.16 -1.80 -4.60
CA ASN A 372 -4.57 -1.88 -4.26
C ASN A 372 -5.47 -1.75 -5.49
N LYS A 373 -5.02 -1.02 -6.54
CA LYS A 373 -5.72 -0.97 -7.82
C LYS A 373 -5.40 -2.17 -8.73
N TYR A 374 -4.18 -2.68 -8.64
CA TYR A 374 -3.62 -3.71 -9.53
C TYR A 374 -3.00 -4.89 -8.75
N PRO A 375 -3.76 -5.62 -7.92
CA PRO A 375 -3.21 -6.59 -6.94
C PRO A 375 -2.53 -7.81 -7.56
N LYS A 376 -2.70 -8.03 -8.87
CA LYS A 376 -2.05 -9.13 -9.61
C LYS A 376 -0.83 -8.69 -10.39
N ASP A 377 -0.71 -7.39 -10.66
CA ASP A 377 0.34 -6.87 -11.52
C ASP A 377 1.63 -6.68 -10.73
N HIS A 378 2.75 -6.84 -11.43
CA HIS A 378 4.08 -6.75 -10.87
C HIS A 378 4.56 -5.30 -10.96
N ALA A 379 5.18 -4.79 -9.90
CA ALA A 379 5.76 -3.46 -9.88
C ALA A 379 7.22 -3.49 -9.40
N ILE A 380 8.07 -2.77 -10.11
CA ILE A 380 9.44 -2.42 -9.75
C ILE A 380 9.45 -0.90 -9.54
N MET A 381 9.77 -0.45 -8.33
CA MET A 381 9.76 0.98 -7.96
C MET A 381 11.01 1.32 -7.12
N THR A 382 11.27 2.61 -6.96
CA THR A 382 12.43 3.16 -6.23
C THR A 382 12.06 3.51 -4.78
N GLU A 383 13.01 3.44 -3.86
CA GLU A 383 12.85 3.91 -2.47
C GLU A 383 13.29 5.37 -2.26
N HIS A 384 14.23 5.82 -3.07
CA HIS A 384 14.94 7.09 -2.99
C HIS A 384 14.89 7.80 -4.36
N PRO A 385 15.40 9.03 -4.48
CA PRO A 385 15.65 9.65 -5.78
C PRO A 385 16.43 8.71 -6.72
N THR A 386 16.20 8.86 -8.02
CA THR A 386 16.89 8.05 -9.04
C THR A 386 17.31 8.92 -10.22
N TYR A 387 18.41 8.53 -10.86
CA TYR A 387 19.01 9.28 -11.97
C TYR A 387 18.96 8.47 -13.26
N SER A 388 18.89 9.16 -14.42
CA SER A 388 18.72 8.50 -15.74
C SER A 388 19.72 7.37 -15.98
N VAL A 389 20.99 7.54 -15.59
CA VAL A 389 22.03 6.49 -15.72
C VAL A 389 21.69 5.20 -14.98
N SER A 390 21.11 5.32 -13.77
CA SER A 390 20.63 4.16 -12.99
C SER A 390 19.37 3.56 -13.63
N GLY A 391 18.43 4.41 -14.03
CA GLY A 391 17.20 4.01 -14.73
C GLY A 391 17.47 3.20 -16.00
N GLN A 392 18.37 3.67 -16.86
CA GLN A 392 18.77 2.97 -18.09
C GLN A 392 19.44 1.63 -17.78
N ALA A 393 20.28 1.55 -16.75
CA ALA A 393 20.88 0.28 -16.32
C ALA A 393 19.81 -0.72 -15.87
N ARG A 394 18.76 -0.27 -15.17
CA ARG A 394 17.60 -1.12 -14.79
C ARG A 394 16.79 -1.57 -16.00
N ILE A 395 16.52 -0.67 -16.95
CA ILE A 395 15.80 -1.02 -18.19
C ILE A 395 16.60 -2.04 -19.01
N SER A 396 17.92 -1.89 -19.10
CA SER A 396 18.81 -2.87 -19.75
C SER A 396 18.74 -4.24 -19.07
N ALA A 397 18.89 -4.27 -17.74
CA ALA A 397 18.83 -5.51 -16.96
C ALA A 397 17.44 -6.18 -17.05
N LEU A 398 16.36 -5.39 -17.09
CA LEU A 398 15.01 -5.89 -17.32
C LEU A 398 14.93 -6.64 -18.65
N PHE A 399 15.33 -5.99 -19.75
CA PHE A 399 15.25 -6.61 -21.06
C PHE A 399 16.13 -7.86 -21.19
N GLU A 400 17.32 -7.88 -20.58
CA GLU A 400 18.17 -9.08 -20.54
C GLU A 400 17.52 -10.21 -19.73
N MET A 401 16.95 -9.90 -18.55
CA MET A 401 16.23 -10.87 -17.72
C MET A 401 15.07 -11.50 -18.51
N LEU A 402 14.27 -10.68 -19.21
CA LEU A 402 13.16 -11.15 -20.04
C LEU A 402 13.65 -12.02 -21.20
N ALA A 403 14.72 -11.61 -21.89
CA ALA A 403 15.29 -12.35 -23.01
C ALA A 403 15.82 -13.72 -22.57
N ARG A 404 16.43 -13.82 -21.40
CA ARG A 404 16.96 -15.07 -20.83
C ARG A 404 15.89 -15.93 -20.14
N GLY A 405 14.77 -15.33 -19.73
CA GLY A 405 13.79 -15.99 -18.87
C GLY A 405 14.32 -16.20 -17.45
N GLU A 406 15.05 -15.21 -16.94
CA GLU A 406 15.66 -15.21 -15.60
C GLU A 406 14.70 -14.62 -14.55
N THR A 407 15.13 -14.66 -13.29
CA THR A 407 14.36 -14.19 -12.12
C THR A 407 14.58 -12.71 -11.80
N TYR A 408 13.70 -12.13 -10.97
CA TYR A 408 13.92 -10.80 -10.40
C TYR A 408 15.17 -10.74 -9.50
N ALA A 409 15.52 -11.83 -8.82
CA ALA A 409 16.77 -11.94 -8.08
C ALA A 409 18.00 -11.79 -8.99
N TRP A 410 17.96 -12.39 -10.18
CA TRP A 410 19.00 -12.20 -11.19
C TRP A 410 19.05 -10.75 -11.68
N MET A 411 17.89 -10.14 -11.97
CA MET A 411 17.81 -8.74 -12.41
C MET A 411 18.39 -7.78 -11.36
N ARG A 412 18.12 -8.02 -10.07
CA ARG A 412 18.75 -7.27 -8.97
C ARG A 412 20.27 -7.33 -9.06
N GLU A 413 20.83 -8.54 -9.05
CA GLU A 413 22.28 -8.76 -9.08
C GLU A 413 22.95 -8.04 -10.27
N LYS A 414 22.30 -7.96 -11.43
CA LYS A 414 22.85 -7.32 -12.63
C LYS A 414 22.62 -5.84 -12.73
N SER A 415 21.71 -5.30 -11.94
CA SER A 415 21.33 -3.91 -12.06
C SER A 415 21.99 -3.04 -11.01
N GLU A 416 22.23 -3.51 -9.77
CA GLU A 416 23.40 -3.26 -8.90
C GLU A 416 24.28 -1.98 -9.07
N VAL A 417 23.78 -0.82 -9.48
CA VAL A 417 24.59 0.36 -9.85
C VAL A 417 24.21 1.52 -8.94
N SER A 418 25.20 2.06 -8.23
CA SER A 418 25.08 3.34 -7.54
C SER A 418 25.30 4.48 -8.53
N ALA A 419 24.47 5.51 -8.46
CA ALA A 419 24.65 6.75 -9.21
C ALA A 419 24.59 7.92 -8.24
N TRP A 420 25.69 8.68 -8.12
CA TRP A 420 25.76 9.84 -7.24
C TRP A 420 25.52 9.44 -5.77
N ASP A 421 24.43 9.87 -5.16
CA ASP A 421 23.99 9.50 -3.82
C ASP A 421 22.86 8.43 -3.82
N GLU A 422 22.44 7.96 -5.00
CA GLU A 422 21.52 6.84 -5.15
C GLU A 422 22.16 5.53 -4.65
N PRO A 423 21.57 4.85 -3.65
CA PRO A 423 22.03 3.55 -3.20
C PRO A 423 21.92 2.50 -4.32
N SER A 424 22.87 1.57 -4.41
CA SER A 424 22.83 0.51 -5.43
C SER A 424 21.53 -0.33 -5.36
N ASN A 425 20.98 -0.49 -4.16
CA ASN A 425 19.75 -1.23 -3.87
C ASN A 425 18.47 -0.36 -3.85
N ASN A 426 18.49 0.81 -4.51
CA ASN A 426 17.36 1.75 -4.53
C ASN A 426 16.04 1.14 -5.02
N TYR A 427 16.10 0.23 -5.99
CA TYR A 427 14.92 -0.43 -6.54
C TYR A 427 14.51 -1.63 -5.71
N PHE A 428 13.21 -1.80 -5.49
CA PHE A 428 12.63 -3.01 -4.92
C PHE A 428 11.72 -3.71 -5.94
N TYR A 429 11.66 -5.04 -5.82
CA TYR A 429 11.15 -5.94 -6.86
C TYR A 429 9.95 -6.77 -6.37
N PRO A 430 9.16 -7.36 -7.29
CA PRO A 430 7.94 -8.10 -6.95
C PRO A 430 8.12 -9.28 -5.99
N ASP A 431 9.29 -9.91 -6.00
CA ASP A 431 9.68 -11.06 -5.17
C ASP A 431 10.28 -10.67 -3.80
N GLU A 432 10.38 -9.37 -3.49
CA GLU A 432 10.99 -8.92 -2.25
C GLU A 432 9.97 -8.63 -1.14
N TRP A 433 10.23 -9.19 0.04
CA TRP A 433 9.51 -8.82 1.27
C TRP A 433 9.59 -7.33 1.64
N ARG A 434 10.61 -6.63 1.14
CA ARG A 434 10.81 -5.20 1.39
C ARG A 434 9.64 -4.35 0.92
N LYS A 435 8.91 -4.80 -0.11
CA LYS A 435 7.73 -4.11 -0.65
C LYS A 435 6.62 -3.90 0.38
N PHE A 436 6.45 -4.83 1.33
CA PHE A 436 5.44 -4.72 2.41
C PHE A 436 5.71 -3.59 3.40
N ARG A 437 6.86 -2.91 3.33
CA ARG A 437 7.12 -1.67 4.09
C ARG A 437 6.37 -0.47 3.51
N PHE A 438 5.90 -0.61 2.27
CA PHE A 438 5.24 0.43 1.47
C PHE A 438 3.84 -0.02 1.00
N MET A 439 3.38 -1.18 1.48
CA MET A 439 2.03 -1.67 1.27
C MET A 439 1.19 -1.41 2.52
N ASP A 440 -0.09 -1.20 2.26
CA ASP A 440 -1.20 -1.16 3.19
C ASP A 440 -2.31 -1.94 2.48
N VAL A 441 -2.19 -3.27 2.52
CA VAL A 441 -2.96 -4.19 1.66
C VAL A 441 -4.44 -4.17 2.05
N ASP A 442 -4.74 -4.08 3.35
CA ASP A 442 -6.10 -4.00 3.89
C ASP A 442 -6.65 -2.57 3.89
N GLU A 443 -5.80 -1.58 3.58
CA GLU A 443 -6.14 -0.15 3.57
C GLU A 443 -6.65 0.29 4.94
N ASP A 444 -5.92 -0.03 5.99
CA ASP A 444 -6.25 0.40 7.34
C ASP A 444 -5.48 1.64 7.80
N GLY A 445 -4.55 2.11 6.98
CA GLY A 445 -3.65 3.22 7.26
C GLY A 445 -2.47 2.82 8.13
N LYS A 446 -2.11 1.54 8.18
CA LYS A 446 -0.92 1.00 8.84
C LYS A 446 -0.13 0.18 7.81
N ILE A 447 1.19 0.35 7.80
CA ILE A 447 2.04 -0.44 6.91
C ILE A 447 2.20 -1.87 7.45
N ASP A 448 1.99 -2.86 6.58
CA ASP A 448 1.97 -4.28 6.96
C ASP A 448 3.29 -4.75 7.61
N ALA A 449 4.42 -4.22 7.15
CA ALA A 449 5.76 -4.53 7.65
C ALA A 449 6.49 -3.28 8.17
N GLY A 450 5.92 -2.62 9.19
CA GLY A 450 6.45 -1.39 9.76
C GLY A 450 7.52 -1.56 10.85
N SER A 451 8.15 -0.44 11.20
CA SER A 451 9.08 -0.37 12.34
C SER A 451 8.40 -0.51 13.71
N LEU A 452 7.06 -0.41 13.73
CA LEU A 452 6.21 -0.60 14.91
C LEU A 452 5.89 -2.07 15.18
N GLY A 453 6.26 -2.96 14.26
CA GLY A 453 5.87 -4.36 14.27
C GLY A 453 5.13 -4.74 12.99
N THR A 454 4.84 -6.03 12.88
CA THR A 454 4.07 -6.58 11.77
C THR A 454 2.59 -6.43 12.08
N ASP A 455 1.82 -5.92 11.12
CA ASP A 455 0.36 -5.95 11.24
C ASP A 455 -0.14 -7.40 11.22
N ARG A 456 -1.04 -7.71 12.15
CA ARG A 456 -1.63 -9.05 12.31
C ARG A 456 -3.12 -9.07 12.01
N LEU A 457 -3.77 -7.93 11.87
CA LEU A 457 -5.19 -7.87 11.58
C LEU A 457 -5.41 -7.20 10.23
N TYR A 458 -6.04 -7.92 9.31
CA TYR A 458 -6.55 -7.35 8.07
C TYR A 458 -7.83 -6.52 8.39
N ASP A 459 -7.74 -5.21 8.61
CA ASP A 459 -8.85 -4.36 9.07
C ASP A 459 -9.82 -3.98 7.94
N VAL A 460 -10.84 -4.81 7.77
CA VAL A 460 -11.90 -4.62 6.78
C VAL A 460 -12.82 -3.41 7.04
N ASP A 461 -12.78 -2.78 8.23
CA ASP A 461 -13.63 -1.63 8.58
C ASP A 461 -12.99 -0.28 8.22
N ALA A 462 -11.67 -0.23 8.12
CA ALA A 462 -10.91 0.99 7.82
C ALA A 462 -10.71 1.21 6.30
N ARG A 463 -10.99 0.19 5.48
CA ARG A 463 -10.83 0.17 4.02
C ARG A 463 -11.42 1.42 3.35
N ALA A 464 -10.74 1.88 2.29
CA ALA A 464 -11.01 3.11 1.51
C ALA A 464 -10.75 4.46 2.21
N ALA A 465 -10.92 4.59 3.53
CA ALA A 465 -10.70 5.87 4.22
C ALA A 465 -9.20 6.19 4.40
N SER A 466 -8.38 5.16 4.56
CA SER A 466 -6.93 5.28 4.73
C SER A 466 -6.18 5.71 3.46
N ARG A 467 -6.73 5.49 2.26
CA ARG A 467 -6.04 5.79 0.99
C ARG A 467 -5.61 7.25 0.92
N SER A 468 -6.52 8.16 1.26
CA SER A 468 -6.23 9.59 1.37
C SER A 468 -5.14 9.84 2.41
N PHE A 469 -5.19 9.16 3.56
CA PHE A 469 -4.21 9.27 4.63
C PHE A 469 -2.81 8.80 4.23
N VAL A 470 -2.65 7.58 3.71
CA VAL A 470 -1.34 7.05 3.29
C VAL A 470 -0.73 7.93 2.21
N ARG A 471 -1.52 8.37 1.23
CA ARG A 471 -1.07 9.33 0.21
C ARG A 471 -0.56 10.63 0.81
N SER A 472 -1.30 11.21 1.77
CA SER A 472 -0.91 12.45 2.46
C SER A 472 0.38 12.28 3.25
N LEU A 473 0.53 11.14 3.92
CA LEU A 473 1.69 10.86 4.76
C LEU A 473 2.95 10.58 3.94
N ASN A 474 2.81 9.86 2.82
CA ASN A 474 3.89 9.64 1.88
C ASN A 474 4.36 10.97 1.29
N PHE A 475 3.43 11.84 0.87
CA PHE A 475 3.77 13.21 0.47
C PHE A 475 4.53 13.94 1.59
N SER A 476 4.03 13.91 2.82
CA SER A 476 4.70 14.57 3.96
C SER A 476 6.13 14.07 4.19
N ASN A 477 6.38 12.76 4.08
CA ASN A 477 7.73 12.20 4.18
C ASN A 477 8.66 12.66 3.06
N SER A 478 8.13 12.78 1.84
CA SER A 478 8.87 13.22 0.66
C SER A 478 9.15 14.71 0.70
N GLU A 479 8.19 15.50 1.15
CA GLU A 479 8.35 16.93 1.41
C GLU A 479 9.43 17.18 2.48
N LEU A 480 9.42 16.42 3.59
CA LEU A 480 10.47 16.50 4.62
C LEU A 480 11.86 16.09 4.09
N PHE A 481 11.91 15.15 3.14
CA PHE A 481 13.16 14.79 2.47
C PHE A 481 13.69 15.94 1.61
N TYR A 482 12.86 16.50 0.72
CA TYR A 482 13.28 17.59 -0.18
C TYR A 482 13.55 18.91 0.55
N HIS A 483 12.80 19.20 1.62
CA HIS A 483 13.07 20.31 2.52
C HIS A 483 14.50 20.22 3.10
N TRP A 484 14.97 19.01 3.44
CA TRP A 484 16.34 18.81 3.91
C TRP A 484 17.37 18.84 2.77
N GLU A 485 17.10 18.12 1.67
CA GLU A 485 18.03 17.90 0.56
C GLU A 485 18.46 19.22 -0.07
N VAL A 486 17.49 20.06 -0.46
CA VAL A 486 17.77 21.33 -1.14
C VAL A 486 18.57 22.30 -0.25
N ASP A 487 18.22 22.38 1.03
CA ASP A 487 19.00 23.19 1.98
C ASP A 487 20.42 22.65 2.15
N ALA A 488 20.59 21.33 2.23
CA ALA A 488 21.89 20.69 2.36
C ALA A 488 22.78 20.94 1.14
N GLU A 489 22.24 20.83 -0.08
CA GLU A 489 22.94 21.16 -1.34
C GLU A 489 23.38 22.62 -1.37
N ASN A 490 22.55 23.52 -0.84
CA ASN A 490 22.85 24.94 -0.69
C ASN A 490 23.74 25.28 0.51
N LYS A 491 24.24 24.27 1.24
CA LYS A 491 25.04 24.43 2.48
C LYS A 491 24.32 25.24 3.57
N LYS A 492 22.99 25.25 3.55
CA LYS A 492 22.12 25.85 4.55
C LYS A 492 21.74 24.79 5.59
N LYS A 493 21.37 25.26 6.79
CA LYS A 493 20.83 24.40 7.83
C LYS A 493 19.32 24.31 7.63
N SER A 494 18.83 23.11 7.37
CA SER A 494 17.39 22.88 7.24
C SER A 494 16.67 22.96 8.58
N HIS A 495 15.44 23.47 8.57
CA HIS A 495 14.55 23.40 9.72
C HIS A 495 14.31 21.92 10.07
N PHE A 496 13.72 21.13 9.17
CA PHE A 496 13.64 19.70 9.35
C PHE A 496 14.93 19.05 8.85
N GLY A 497 15.79 18.60 9.77
CA GLY A 497 17.05 17.93 9.44
C GLY A 497 16.83 16.55 8.78
N LYS A 498 17.92 15.93 8.33
CA LYS A 498 17.92 14.60 7.69
C LYS A 498 17.18 13.54 8.51
N GLU A 499 17.21 13.65 9.84
CA GLU A 499 16.54 12.74 10.76
C GLU A 499 15.00 12.74 10.65
N TYR A 500 14.39 13.78 10.07
CA TYR A 500 12.95 13.85 9.81
C TYR A 500 12.54 13.18 8.50
N SER A 501 13.49 12.97 7.58
CA SER A 501 13.23 12.25 6.35
C SER A 501 12.81 10.81 6.64
N ASP A 502 11.68 10.39 6.05
CA ASP A 502 11.08 9.07 6.28
C ASP A 502 10.85 8.74 7.77
N SER A 503 10.63 9.77 8.60
CA SER A 503 10.40 9.62 10.03
C SER A 503 8.94 9.31 10.37
N LEU A 504 8.00 9.59 9.47
CA LEU A 504 6.57 9.41 9.68
C LEU A 504 6.16 7.98 9.33
N ILE A 505 5.48 7.31 10.26
CA ILE A 505 5.03 5.94 10.14
C ILE A 505 3.50 5.91 10.20
N PRO A 506 2.81 5.41 9.16
CA PRO A 506 1.36 5.22 9.20
C PRO A 506 1.01 4.15 10.24
N ALA A 507 0.13 4.49 11.18
CA ALA A 507 -0.17 3.71 12.39
C ALA A 507 -1.67 3.42 12.60
N GLY A 508 -2.44 3.49 11.53
CA GLY A 508 -3.87 3.15 11.50
C GLY A 508 -4.79 4.26 11.98
N ARG A 509 -6.05 3.91 12.23
CA ARG A 509 -7.09 4.87 12.64
C ARG A 509 -7.00 5.30 14.12
N ILE A 510 -7.52 6.48 14.40
CA ILE A 510 -7.81 6.98 15.75
C ILE A 510 -9.16 6.41 16.19
N LYS A 511 -9.18 5.71 17.34
CA LYS A 511 -10.41 5.13 17.90
C LYS A 511 -11.32 6.16 18.58
N ASP A 512 -10.71 7.16 19.18
CA ASP A 512 -11.32 8.21 19.99
C ASP A 512 -10.94 9.60 19.47
N PRO A 513 -11.31 9.95 18.22
CA PRO A 513 -10.95 11.24 17.67
C PRO A 513 -11.63 12.36 18.46
N LYS A 514 -10.87 13.38 18.86
CA LYS A 514 -11.45 14.62 19.39
C LYS A 514 -12.25 15.32 18.29
N PRO A 515 -13.27 16.13 18.63
CA PRO A 515 -13.93 16.96 17.64
C PRO A 515 -12.90 17.82 16.89
N GLY A 516 -12.90 17.76 15.56
CA GLY A 516 -11.93 18.48 14.73
C GLY A 516 -10.62 17.76 14.43
N GLU A 517 -10.32 16.63 15.10
CA GLU A 517 -9.04 15.93 14.92
C GLU A 517 -8.99 15.21 13.56
N VAL A 518 -7.92 15.46 12.80
CA VAL A 518 -7.69 14.87 11.47
C VAL A 518 -6.61 13.80 11.54
N VAL A 519 -5.49 14.12 12.19
CA VAL A 519 -4.38 13.21 12.47
C VAL A 519 -3.90 13.38 13.90
N ARG A 520 -3.25 12.33 14.43
CA ARG A 520 -2.60 12.31 15.74
C ARG A 520 -1.18 11.81 15.56
N VAL A 521 -0.21 12.66 15.90
CA VAL A 521 1.22 12.36 15.79
C VAL A 521 1.79 12.04 17.15
N ARG A 522 2.54 10.95 17.27
CA ARG A 522 3.22 10.53 18.51
C ARG A 522 4.66 10.16 18.23
N LYS A 523 5.61 10.82 18.90
CA LYS A 523 7.02 10.41 18.87
C LYS A 523 7.17 9.01 19.46
N VAL A 524 7.85 8.13 18.73
CA VAL A 524 8.11 6.76 19.17
C VAL A 524 9.55 6.67 19.63
N SER A 525 9.74 6.43 20.92
CA SER A 525 11.05 6.08 21.44
C SER A 525 11.27 4.58 21.25
N SER A 526 12.25 4.22 20.43
CA SER A 526 12.75 2.85 20.36
C SER A 526 14.22 2.87 20.75
N PRO A 527 14.63 2.15 21.81
CA PRO A 527 16.03 2.03 22.19
C PRO A 527 16.94 1.51 21.06
N LYS A 528 16.34 0.89 20.03
CA LYS A 528 17.05 0.33 18.87
C LYS A 528 16.97 1.22 17.63
N ALA A 529 16.08 2.22 17.61
CA ALA A 529 15.97 3.11 16.46
C ALA A 529 17.10 4.13 16.49
N LYS A 530 17.98 4.05 15.49
CA LYS A 530 19.02 5.07 15.25
C LYS A 530 18.46 6.35 14.63
N GLN A 531 17.19 6.34 14.24
CA GLN A 531 16.52 7.43 13.54
C GLN A 531 15.28 7.86 14.32
N LEU A 532 14.95 9.13 14.20
CA LEU A 532 13.73 9.71 14.73
C LEU A 532 12.52 9.07 14.04
N ARG A 533 11.47 8.80 14.81
CA ARG A 533 10.25 8.13 14.34
C ARG A 533 9.01 8.72 14.99
N PHE A 534 7.97 8.89 14.19
CA PHE A 534 6.66 9.35 14.62
C PHE A 534 5.58 8.42 14.09
N GLU A 535 4.76 7.89 14.98
CA GLU A 535 3.49 7.28 14.62
C GLU A 535 2.52 8.37 14.22
N VAL A 536 1.85 8.18 13.08
CA VAL A 536 0.76 9.06 12.65
C VAL A 536 -0.49 8.21 12.49
N LYS A 537 -1.53 8.56 13.24
CA LYS A 537 -2.87 7.96 13.13
C LYS A 537 -3.84 8.95 12.50
N PHE A 538 -4.90 8.46 11.87
CA PHE A 538 -5.90 9.33 11.23
C PHE A 538 -7.31 9.16 11.78
N ALA A 539 -8.08 10.24 11.78
CA ALA A 539 -9.51 10.18 12.07
C ALA A 539 -10.29 9.76 10.82
N ILE A 540 -11.10 8.70 10.94
CA ILE A 540 -11.85 8.13 9.81
C ILE A 540 -12.94 9.08 9.29
N GLY A 541 -13.54 9.88 10.17
CA GLY A 541 -14.61 10.81 9.82
C GLY A 541 -14.18 11.84 8.78
N PRO A 542 -13.14 12.65 9.06
CA PRO A 542 -12.59 13.62 8.10
C PRO A 542 -12.10 12.93 6.81
N ALA A 543 -11.39 11.81 6.93
CA ALA A 543 -10.87 11.08 5.78
C ALA A 543 -11.95 10.61 4.78
N LYS A 544 -13.16 10.32 5.26
CA LYS A 544 -14.32 9.96 4.42
C LYS A 544 -15.09 11.16 3.87
N LYS A 545 -15.04 12.31 4.54
CA LYS A 545 -15.87 13.49 4.22
C LYS A 545 -15.18 14.50 3.32
N LEU A 546 -13.87 14.62 3.45
CA LEU A 546 -13.08 15.57 2.68
C LEU A 546 -12.77 15.00 1.30
N ASP A 547 -12.70 15.90 0.32
CA ASP A 547 -12.04 15.61 -0.93
C ASP A 547 -10.60 15.12 -0.67
N GLN A 548 -10.09 14.20 -1.49
CA GLN A 548 -8.80 13.56 -1.26
C GLN A 548 -7.63 14.57 -1.22
N ASN A 549 -7.66 15.60 -2.08
CA ASN A 549 -6.61 16.62 -2.14
C ASN A 549 -6.75 17.59 -0.97
N LEU A 550 -7.99 17.99 -0.63
CA LEU A 550 -8.24 18.81 0.56
C LEU A 550 -7.79 18.08 1.84
N TYR A 551 -8.12 16.79 1.96
CA TYR A 551 -7.65 15.96 3.07
C TYR A 551 -6.13 15.94 3.13
N ALA A 552 -5.45 15.79 1.98
CA ALA A 552 -4.00 15.77 1.93
C ALA A 552 -3.35 17.06 2.41
N GLY A 553 -3.91 18.22 2.04
CA GLY A 553 -3.44 19.50 2.57
C GLY A 553 -3.61 19.60 4.08
N VAL A 554 -4.79 19.26 4.60
CA VAL A 554 -5.09 19.35 6.03
C VAL A 554 -4.26 18.35 6.86
N ALA A 555 -4.16 17.10 6.41
CA ALA A 555 -3.41 16.06 7.11
C ALA A 555 -1.90 16.35 7.13
N THR A 556 -1.35 16.87 6.01
CA THR A 556 0.04 17.31 5.94
C THR A 556 0.28 18.46 6.91
N MET A 557 -0.55 19.50 6.88
CA MET A 557 -0.43 20.65 7.79
C MET A 557 -0.46 20.23 9.27
N GLU A 558 -1.47 19.46 9.69
CA GLU A 558 -1.57 19.02 11.09
C GLU A 558 -0.40 18.11 11.50
N THR A 559 0.13 17.32 10.57
CA THR A 559 1.33 16.50 10.82
C THR A 559 2.55 17.39 11.04
N ILE A 560 2.84 18.32 10.13
CA ILE A 560 4.00 19.23 10.23
C ILE A 560 3.90 20.11 11.48
N LYS A 561 2.72 20.64 11.80
CA LYS A 561 2.46 21.39 13.03
C LYS A 561 2.85 20.59 14.27
N ALA A 562 2.48 19.30 14.33
CA ALA A 562 2.84 18.45 15.46
C ALA A 562 4.36 18.19 15.54
N LEU A 563 5.04 18.07 14.40
CA LEU A 563 6.51 17.93 14.36
C LEU A 563 7.21 19.20 14.84
N SER A 564 6.77 20.39 14.41
CA SER A 564 7.33 21.66 14.90
C SER A 564 7.14 21.81 16.41
N ILE A 565 5.98 21.42 16.96
CA ILE A 565 5.75 21.41 18.41
C ILE A 565 6.72 20.47 19.14
N ASP A 566 6.89 19.23 18.65
CA ASP A 566 7.83 18.26 19.25
C ASP A 566 9.27 18.76 19.21
N ARG A 567 9.66 19.41 18.11
CA ARG A 567 11.01 19.91 17.89
C ARG A 567 11.34 21.13 18.75
N ASP A 568 10.45 22.13 18.72
CA ASP A 568 10.74 23.47 19.23
C ASP A 568 10.15 23.70 20.64
N GLY A 569 9.40 22.74 21.17
CA GLY A 569 8.72 22.84 22.47
C GLY A 569 7.46 23.70 22.44
N GLY A 570 7.02 24.11 21.25
CA GLY A 570 5.83 24.92 21.01
C GLY A 570 5.66 25.19 19.52
N LEU A 571 4.48 25.67 19.13
CA LEU A 571 4.28 26.19 17.79
C LEU A 571 4.70 27.66 17.80
N SER A 572 5.44 28.12 16.79
CA SER A 572 5.64 29.56 16.55
C SER A 572 4.76 30.00 15.38
N LYS A 573 4.57 31.32 15.21
CA LYS A 573 3.84 31.85 14.06
C LYS A 573 4.47 31.43 12.72
N GLN A 574 5.80 31.49 12.64
CA GLN A 574 6.55 31.07 11.45
C GLN A 574 6.34 29.57 11.17
N GLU A 575 6.35 28.74 12.20
CA GLU A 575 6.13 27.29 12.08
C GLU A 575 4.68 26.95 11.70
N ALA A 576 3.70 27.69 12.21
CA ALA A 576 2.32 27.57 11.79
C ALA A 576 2.16 27.90 10.30
N LEU A 577 2.80 28.97 9.82
CA LEU A 577 2.80 29.33 8.41
C LEU A 577 3.52 28.29 7.54
N ARG A 578 4.64 27.71 8.01
CA ARG A 578 5.32 26.62 7.30
C ARG A 578 4.43 25.39 7.15
N ALA A 579 3.79 24.97 8.24
CA ALA A 579 2.85 23.85 8.22
C ALA A 579 1.70 24.10 7.23
N VAL A 580 1.13 25.31 7.24
CA VAL A 580 0.07 25.70 6.30
C VAL A 580 0.56 25.63 4.85
N LEU A 581 1.74 26.15 4.58
CA LEU A 581 2.35 26.18 3.25
C LEU A 581 2.62 24.77 2.71
N MET A 582 3.16 23.88 3.55
CA MET A 582 3.36 22.46 3.20
C MET A 582 2.04 21.74 2.90
N GLY A 583 0.96 22.09 3.61
CA GLY A 583 -0.39 21.62 3.26
C GLY A 583 -0.87 22.12 1.88
N ALA A 584 -0.61 23.38 1.54
CA ALA A 584 -0.93 23.90 0.21
C ALA A 584 -0.08 23.26 -0.89
N GLN A 585 1.20 22.96 -0.63
CA GLN A 585 2.05 22.20 -1.54
C GLN A 585 1.54 20.78 -1.75
N ALA A 586 1.04 20.11 -0.70
CA ALA A 586 0.41 18.80 -0.84
C ALA A 586 -0.78 18.84 -1.82
N ILE A 587 -1.60 19.89 -1.77
CA ILE A 587 -2.69 20.07 -2.74
C ILE A 587 -2.12 20.29 -4.15
N HIS A 588 -1.16 21.19 -4.30
CA HIS A 588 -0.58 21.53 -5.60
C HIS A 588 0.09 20.34 -6.30
N TYR A 589 0.98 19.62 -5.60
CA TYR A 589 1.75 18.54 -6.21
C TYR A 589 0.97 17.24 -6.35
N LEU A 590 -0.10 17.03 -5.56
CA LEU A 590 -0.92 15.83 -5.68
C LEU A 590 -2.10 15.99 -6.66
N ASP A 591 -2.41 17.21 -7.11
CA ASP A 591 -3.53 17.55 -7.99
C ASP A 591 -3.09 18.18 -9.33
N VAL A 592 -2.21 17.48 -10.05
CA VAL A 592 -1.52 17.94 -11.27
C VAL A 592 -2.39 17.81 -12.55
N TYR A 593 -3.44 16.98 -12.53
CA TYR A 593 -4.21 16.57 -13.73
C TYR A 593 -5.52 17.31 -13.93
N ILE A 594 -6.30 17.46 -12.85
CA ILE A 594 -7.71 17.84 -12.95
C ILE A 594 -7.84 19.37 -12.90
N ASP A 595 -6.74 20.06 -12.59
CA ASP A 595 -6.71 21.52 -12.37
C ASP A 595 -7.77 21.94 -11.32
N THR A 596 -8.04 21.05 -10.35
CA THR A 596 -8.85 21.39 -9.18
C THR A 596 -8.02 22.04 -8.08
N ALA A 597 -6.69 22.05 -8.22
CA ALA A 597 -5.76 22.61 -7.25
C ALA A 597 -6.11 24.05 -6.85
N PRO A 598 -6.46 24.98 -7.78
CA PRO A 598 -6.91 26.32 -7.42
C PRO A 598 -8.12 26.33 -6.47
N LYS A 599 -9.16 25.56 -6.83
CA LYS A 599 -10.40 25.49 -6.05
C LYS A 599 -10.16 24.84 -4.68
N THR A 600 -9.39 23.75 -4.66
CA THR A 600 -9.07 23.00 -3.44
C THR A 600 -8.18 23.81 -2.51
N THR A 601 -7.19 24.52 -3.05
CA THR A 601 -6.30 25.44 -2.32
C THR A 601 -7.10 26.57 -1.70
N LYS A 602 -8.03 27.17 -2.43
CA LYS A 602 -8.95 28.18 -1.89
C LYS A 602 -9.79 27.63 -0.74
N ALA A 603 -10.40 26.46 -0.92
CA ALA A 603 -11.21 25.81 0.12
C ALA A 603 -10.37 25.45 1.36
N TYR A 604 -9.10 25.09 1.16
CA TYR A 604 -8.15 24.83 2.23
C TYR A 604 -7.84 26.10 3.03
N PHE A 605 -7.50 27.22 2.37
CA PHE A 605 -7.19 28.48 3.04
C PHE A 605 -8.39 29.12 3.76
N ASP A 606 -9.58 29.00 3.17
CA ASP A 606 -10.85 29.38 3.81
C ASP A 606 -11.08 28.58 5.09
N ARG A 607 -10.92 27.25 5.01
CA ARG A 607 -11.13 26.33 6.14
C ARG A 607 -10.20 26.58 7.32
N ILE A 608 -8.96 26.99 7.06
CA ILE A 608 -7.99 27.33 8.13
C ILE A 608 -8.08 28.80 8.55
N GLY A 609 -9.11 29.53 8.11
CA GLY A 609 -9.41 30.89 8.53
C GLY A 609 -8.38 31.94 8.12
N LEU A 610 -7.62 31.71 7.05
CA LEU A 610 -6.61 32.65 6.56
C LEU A 610 -7.22 33.67 5.60
N VAL A 611 -7.68 33.22 4.44
CA VAL A 611 -8.18 34.09 3.36
C VAL A 611 -9.23 33.36 2.54
N GLU A 612 -10.45 33.91 2.45
CA GLU A 612 -11.54 33.32 1.68
C GLU A 612 -11.31 33.39 0.16
N ASN A 613 -10.52 34.36 -0.33
CA ASN A 613 -10.32 34.65 -1.76
C ASN A 613 -8.84 34.86 -2.13
N ILE A 614 -7.97 33.95 -1.71
CA ILE A 614 -6.57 33.95 -2.16
C ILE A 614 -6.50 33.63 -3.66
N ASP A 615 -5.60 34.32 -4.36
CA ASP A 615 -5.35 34.13 -5.79
C ASP A 615 -4.38 32.96 -5.95
N ASP A 616 -4.87 31.87 -6.53
CA ASP A 616 -4.14 30.63 -6.75
C ASP A 616 -2.84 30.87 -7.52
N LYS A 617 -2.84 31.78 -8.49
CA LYS A 617 -1.65 32.09 -9.29
C LYS A 617 -0.53 32.71 -8.47
N LYS A 618 -0.86 33.40 -7.37
CA LYS A 618 0.16 33.96 -6.47
C LYS A 618 0.78 32.88 -5.60
N ILE A 619 -0.01 31.87 -5.25
CA ILE A 619 0.48 30.68 -4.54
C ILE A 619 1.36 29.83 -5.47
N GLU A 620 0.91 29.59 -6.70
CA GLU A 620 1.72 28.90 -7.72
C GLU A 620 3.03 29.65 -7.98
N HIS A 621 2.98 30.98 -8.15
CA HIS A 621 4.18 31.78 -8.32
C HIS A 621 5.13 31.68 -7.10
N LEU A 622 4.58 31.53 -5.89
CA LEU A 622 5.38 31.29 -4.69
C LEU A 622 6.03 29.90 -4.73
N PHE A 623 5.39 28.88 -5.30
CA PHE A 623 5.99 27.55 -5.47
C PHE A 623 7.06 27.56 -6.55
N GLU A 624 6.78 28.13 -7.73
CA GLU A 624 7.72 28.19 -8.85
C GLU A 624 8.98 29.03 -8.54
N LYS A 625 8.83 30.08 -7.74
CA LYS A 625 9.94 31.00 -7.43
C LYS A 625 10.96 30.40 -6.48
N PHE A 626 10.53 29.48 -5.61
CA PHE A 626 11.37 28.93 -4.56
C PHE A 626 11.58 27.44 -4.85
N ASP A 627 12.78 27.11 -5.32
CA ASP A 627 13.21 25.73 -5.62
C ASP A 627 13.20 24.83 -4.38
N ALA A 628 13.23 25.44 -3.18
CA ALA A 628 13.19 24.76 -1.90
C ALA A 628 11.77 24.74 -1.30
N HIS A 629 11.35 23.54 -0.94
CA HIS A 629 10.08 23.19 -0.34
C HIS A 629 9.92 23.79 1.08
N ALA A 630 9.08 24.80 1.24
CA ALA A 630 8.70 25.45 2.51
C ALA A 630 9.85 25.99 3.38
N ASN A 631 10.96 26.41 2.78
CA ASN A 631 12.08 26.98 3.52
C ASN A 631 11.76 28.35 4.16
N ASP A 632 12.66 28.88 4.98
CA ASP A 632 12.45 30.15 5.69
C ASP A 632 12.17 31.34 4.75
N GLU A 633 12.81 31.36 3.57
CA GLU A 633 12.65 32.44 2.60
C GLU A 633 11.25 32.39 1.93
N GLN A 634 10.76 31.19 1.61
CA GLN A 634 9.43 30.98 1.06
C GLN A 634 8.35 31.28 2.09
N VAL A 635 8.55 30.88 3.36
CA VAL A 635 7.63 31.20 4.47
C VAL A 635 7.56 32.71 4.70
N ALA A 636 8.69 33.42 4.67
CA ALA A 636 8.71 34.88 4.79
C ALA A 636 8.01 35.58 3.59
N ALA A 637 8.15 35.03 2.39
CA ALA A 637 7.44 35.53 1.21
C ALA A 637 5.93 35.26 1.31
N PHE A 638 5.52 34.11 1.85
CA PHE A 638 4.13 33.78 2.13
C PHE A 638 3.52 34.71 3.19
N GLU A 639 4.22 34.94 4.30
CA GLU A 639 3.83 35.92 5.33
C GLU A 639 3.60 37.31 4.72
N LYS A 640 4.54 37.76 3.89
CA LYS A 640 4.45 39.05 3.19
C LYS A 640 3.24 39.11 2.26
N LEU A 641 2.97 38.03 1.53
CA LEU A 641 1.79 37.93 0.65
C LEU A 641 0.50 38.12 1.46
N LEU A 642 0.34 37.36 2.53
CA LEU A 642 -0.86 37.42 3.39
C LEU A 642 -1.04 38.80 4.04
N THR A 643 0.03 39.38 4.58
CA THR A 643 -0.07 40.66 5.31
C THR A 643 -0.20 41.86 4.38
N LYS A 644 0.62 41.95 3.33
CA LYS A 644 0.68 43.16 2.49
C LYS A 644 -0.36 43.19 1.39
N GLU A 645 -0.72 42.03 0.85
CA GLU A 645 -1.66 41.97 -0.27
C GLU A 645 -3.08 41.60 0.16
N TYR A 646 -3.22 40.72 1.17
CA TYR A 646 -4.52 40.28 1.66
C TYR A 646 -4.93 40.94 2.98
N GLY A 647 -4.06 41.72 3.62
CA GLY A 647 -4.38 42.44 4.85
C GLY A 647 -4.69 41.53 6.04
N VAL A 648 -4.17 40.30 6.05
CA VAL A 648 -4.43 39.33 7.13
C VAL A 648 -3.71 39.77 8.40
N ASP A 649 -4.45 39.88 9.49
CA ASP A 649 -3.89 40.00 10.84
C ASP A 649 -3.41 38.62 11.30
N LEU A 650 -2.13 38.34 11.02
CA LEU A 650 -1.53 37.05 11.32
C LEU A 650 -1.36 36.79 12.82
N ASP A 651 -1.31 37.82 13.66
CA ASP A 651 -1.21 37.63 15.10
C ASP A 651 -2.57 37.17 15.67
N ALA A 652 -3.65 37.82 15.25
CA ALA A 652 -5.01 37.40 15.60
C ALA A 652 -5.38 36.03 15.02
N TRP A 653 -4.97 35.74 13.77
CA TRP A 653 -5.14 34.41 13.18
C TRP A 653 -4.38 33.35 13.96
N TYR A 654 -3.10 33.60 14.24
CA TYR A 654 -2.24 32.65 14.94
C TYR A 654 -2.75 32.33 16.35
N GLU A 655 -3.28 33.31 17.08
CA GLU A 655 -3.87 33.09 18.40
C GLU A 655 -5.00 32.04 18.34
N LYS A 656 -5.89 32.12 17.34
CA LYS A 656 -6.99 31.17 17.15
C LYS A 656 -6.49 29.82 16.62
N PHE A 657 -5.59 29.84 15.64
CA PHE A 657 -5.03 28.64 15.01
C PHE A 657 -4.23 27.81 16.01
N GLY A 658 -3.34 28.44 16.79
CA GLY A 658 -2.51 27.79 17.79
C GLY A 658 -3.30 27.20 18.95
N LYS A 659 -4.44 27.80 19.32
CA LYS A 659 -5.37 27.27 20.34
C LYS A 659 -6.28 26.16 19.81
N GLY A 660 -6.27 25.88 18.49
CA GLY A 660 -7.17 24.90 17.88
C GLY A 660 -8.64 25.37 17.85
N GLU A 661 -8.89 26.67 17.91
CA GLU A 661 -10.24 27.25 17.80
C GLU A 661 -10.76 27.21 16.36
N ILE A 662 -9.86 27.05 15.39
CA ILE A 662 -10.18 26.85 13.98
C ILE A 662 -10.37 25.34 13.74
N GLN A 663 -11.61 24.91 13.52
CA GLN A 663 -11.91 23.51 13.22
C GLN A 663 -11.63 23.21 11.75
N VAL A 664 -10.65 22.34 11.51
CA VAL A 664 -10.20 22.00 10.15
C VAL A 664 -10.92 20.78 9.57
N ALA A 665 -11.76 20.08 10.35
CA ALA A 665 -12.41 18.82 9.96
C ALA A 665 -13.88 18.95 9.55
#